data_AF-A0A8J5FU22-F1
#
_entry.id   AF-A0A8J5FU22-F1
#
_cell.length_a   1.000
_cell.length_b   1.000
_cell.length_c   1.000
_cell.angle_alpha   90.00
_cell.angle_beta   90.00
_cell.angle_gamma   90.00
#
_symmetry.space_group_name_H-M   'P 1'
#
loop_
_entity.id
_entity.type
_entity.pdbx_description
1 polymer ?
#
loop_
_entity_poly.entity_id
_entity_poly.type
_entity_poly.pdbx_seq_one_letter_code
_entity_poly.pdbx_strand_id
1 'polypeptide(L)'
;MASLAAVSASSSAVLSSTSAASNRKPSPPRSSKPPRRPAKKPLLADVRLAAPRHNNDSDAPDRHLLKHYASLASKLAKSGKLRDFLMIAEGVIAAGFAQFVVRIDPRMISEGIVCLLRDDSLAEVVEFASEAERIGLCPASLFDESALEALRLECRRLLDDGRLEQFVELMETLAGYQFTIKDIVDPEYGLSKIIQRGDPELAVRYASVFPHFQLLFCSILEKYEKKQDIVSATKAFEIFKKKSGGLNMFAWRAMIDLCGHCGDFLKSRSIFEELLTENIMPNIYVLNSLMNVNAHDLSYTFHIYKRMQDLGVTADVTSYNILLKACCNAKRVDLALEVYEEITLMASKGALILDVFTYSTMIKVFADAKMWQMALHIREDMLSAGVVPNIVIWSTLLSACANAGLVDPAIQLFEEMLVTGCEPNAQCCNTLLHACVESCQYDRAFRLFYTWKETGFKICFFDKKLRYYSRVISSGMNNRDGTISSKLTSMQDGGPSLLMVVPFKPTVPTFNILMKACGSDFYRAKALMDEMKTIGLTPNHISWSTLIDSYGAAHNLSGAMQAFRAMQDGGMKLDVAAYTTAIKACVENKNLRVAYSLYEEMKRYQIQPNLVTYNTMLRARDKYGSFVEVQQCLAIYQDMRKSGYIQGVYLLYRSNDYYLKELIEEWCEGVLCSQCQSHKLPIRDTGNETNSRKCNNLLLEKVALHLRRDIGDRQAIDIRGLTKIEARIVVLSVLRMIKESYLLGKAIQDDMIIITDVVDKGAARTLTSHNLDVQRCIVKVLQEDLSFDVRTGHGALDDPFSKPSTVLRPPEAVKGFKFQARRPQNTGMIKVTKESLLGWLQRKDHRSSPEGSS
;
A
#
# COMPACT_ATOMS: atom_id res chain seq x y z
N MET A 1 41.92 -9.02 18.63
CA MET A 1 42.65 -7.75 18.77
C MET A 1 42.17 -7.08 20.03
N ALA A 2 43.08 -6.82 20.97
CA ALA A 2 42.81 -6.18 22.25
C ALA A 2 43.46 -4.79 22.30
N SER A 3 42.94 -3.96 23.21
CA SER A 3 43.49 -2.72 23.77
C SER A 3 43.05 -1.38 23.16
N LEU A 4 42.40 -0.57 24.01
CA LEU A 4 42.66 0.85 24.37
C LEU A 4 41.38 1.38 25.06
N ALA A 5 41.26 1.38 26.40
CA ALA A 5 41.75 2.40 27.36
C ALA A 5 41.29 3.83 27.00
N ALA A 6 40.26 4.40 27.64
CA ALA A 6 40.20 5.05 28.97
C ALA A 6 40.56 6.56 28.95
N VAL A 7 40.05 7.29 29.97
CA VAL A 7 40.11 8.75 30.29
C VAL A 7 38.82 9.49 29.85
N SER A 8 38.04 10.17 30.69
CA SER A 8 38.36 10.99 31.87
C SER A 8 37.25 10.99 32.94
N ALA A 9 37.68 11.01 34.22
CA ALA A 9 36.90 11.33 35.40
C ALA A 9 37.38 12.65 36.03
N SER A 10 36.46 13.42 36.62
CA SER A 10 36.63 14.40 37.73
C SER A 10 35.36 15.26 37.79
N SER A 11 34.72 15.68 38.88
CA SER A 11 34.83 15.56 40.35
C SER A 11 33.40 15.92 40.85
N SER A 12 32.90 15.67 42.06
CA SER A 12 33.48 15.95 43.36
C SER A 12 32.64 15.25 44.44
N ALA A 13 33.35 14.61 45.36
CA ALA A 13 32.83 14.04 46.58
C ALA A 13 32.57 15.10 47.66
N VAL A 14 31.59 14.85 48.55
CA VAL A 14 31.67 15.20 49.97
C VAL A 14 31.08 14.05 50.81
N LEU A 15 31.99 13.31 51.44
CA LEU A 15 32.01 12.74 52.81
C LEU A 15 30.67 12.25 53.40
N SER A 16 30.42 10.95 53.60
CA SER A 16 31.06 9.93 54.47
C SER A 16 30.89 10.15 55.98
N SER A 17 30.11 9.26 56.63
CA SER A 17 30.53 8.58 57.86
C SER A 17 29.60 7.40 58.20
N THR A 18 30.11 6.18 58.00
CA THR A 18 30.10 4.99 58.90
C THR A 18 28.83 4.67 59.69
N SER A 19 28.27 3.46 59.62
CA SER A 19 28.91 2.23 60.13
C SER A 19 28.09 0.96 59.81
N ALA A 20 28.78 -0.18 59.88
CA ALA A 20 28.40 -1.52 59.43
C ALA A 20 27.21 -2.19 60.16
N ALA A 21 26.49 -3.08 59.46
CA ALA A 21 26.35 -4.50 59.83
C ALA A 21 25.28 -5.28 59.01
N SER A 22 25.74 -6.42 58.46
CA SER A 22 25.08 -7.72 58.28
C SER A 22 23.77 -7.90 57.49
N ASN A 23 23.88 -8.75 56.46
CA ASN A 23 22.86 -9.60 55.85
C ASN A 23 21.69 -10.01 56.75
N ARG A 24 20.45 -9.74 56.31
CA ARG A 24 19.26 -10.57 56.56
C ARG A 24 18.19 -10.29 55.48
N LYS A 25 17.60 -11.39 54.99
CA LYS A 25 16.51 -11.49 53.99
C LYS A 25 15.44 -10.41 54.12
N PRO A 26 14.85 -9.89 53.02
CA PRO A 26 13.65 -9.06 53.11
C PRO A 26 12.44 -9.93 53.47
N SER A 27 11.82 -9.59 54.60
CA SER A 27 10.49 -10.04 55.02
C SER A 27 9.38 -9.37 54.19
N PRO A 28 8.17 -9.98 54.12
CA PRO A 28 7.07 -9.48 53.30
C PRO A 28 6.60 -8.09 53.74
N PRO A 29 5.99 -7.29 52.82
CA PRO A 29 5.54 -5.95 53.13
C PRO A 29 4.46 -5.99 54.21
N ARG A 30 4.71 -5.22 55.27
CA ARG A 30 3.74 -4.92 56.33
C ARG A 30 2.51 -4.27 55.68
N SER A 31 1.35 -4.89 55.85
CA SER A 31 0.08 -4.18 55.71
C SER A 31 0.08 -3.04 56.73
N SER A 32 -0.05 -1.81 56.24
CA SER A 32 -0.35 -0.65 57.07
C SER A 32 -1.73 -0.87 57.68
N LYS A 33 -1.76 -1.29 58.95
CA LYS A 33 -2.98 -1.27 59.75
C LYS A 33 -3.54 0.16 59.73
N PRO A 34 -4.86 0.36 59.54
CA PRO A 34 -5.48 1.65 59.78
C PRO A 34 -5.28 2.06 61.24
N PRO A 35 -5.35 3.36 61.58
CA PRO A 35 -5.06 3.84 62.93
C PRO A 35 -6.01 3.16 63.91
N ARG A 36 -5.45 2.50 64.93
CA ARG A 36 -6.20 2.05 66.11
C ARG A 36 -6.85 3.27 66.75
N ARG A 37 -8.14 3.50 66.51
CA ARG A 37 -8.95 4.34 67.42
C ARG A 37 -9.03 3.62 68.77
N PRO A 38 -8.91 4.34 69.89
CA PRO A 38 -9.06 3.73 71.21
C PRO A 38 -10.46 3.11 71.30
N ALA A 39 -10.52 1.84 71.71
CA ALA A 39 -11.77 1.11 71.87
C ALA A 39 -12.68 1.89 72.84
N LYS A 40 -13.79 2.43 72.33
CA LYS A 40 -14.90 2.81 73.20
C LYS A 40 -15.45 1.51 73.78
N LYS A 41 -15.53 1.44 75.11
CA LYS A 41 -16.14 0.32 75.83
C LYS A 41 -17.51 0.00 75.22
N PRO A 42 -17.86 -1.28 75.00
CA PRO A 42 -19.18 -1.65 74.52
C PRO A 42 -20.23 -1.19 75.53
N LEU A 43 -21.32 -0.58 75.03
CA LEU A 43 -22.47 -0.11 75.82
C LEU A 43 -23.23 -1.24 76.55
N LEU A 44 -22.77 -2.49 76.41
CA LEU A 44 -23.30 -3.68 77.08
C LEU A 44 -22.35 -4.27 78.14
N ALA A 45 -21.25 -3.59 78.49
CA ALA A 45 -20.34 -4.05 79.54
C ALA A 45 -20.98 -4.15 80.94
N ASP A 46 -22.15 -3.54 81.15
CA ASP A 46 -22.86 -3.55 82.44
C ASP A 46 -23.97 -4.61 82.55
N VAL A 47 -24.25 -5.37 81.48
CA VAL A 47 -25.15 -6.53 81.58
C VAL A 47 -24.30 -7.78 81.81
N ARG A 48 -23.97 -8.04 83.08
CA ARG A 48 -23.45 -9.34 83.53
C ARG A 48 -24.51 -10.42 83.29
N LEU A 49 -24.50 -11.05 82.12
CA LEU A 49 -25.03 -12.41 81.98
C LEU A 49 -23.97 -13.35 82.55
N ALA A 50 -24.31 -13.95 83.69
CA ALA A 50 -23.44 -14.78 84.48
C ALA A 50 -22.88 -15.97 83.69
N ALA A 51 -21.60 -16.28 83.92
CA ALA A 51 -20.94 -17.47 83.38
C ALA A 51 -21.65 -18.77 83.84
N PRO A 52 -21.70 -19.83 83.00
CA PRO A 52 -22.40 -21.05 83.35
C PRO A 52 -21.60 -21.83 84.40
N ARG A 53 -22.22 -22.08 85.56
CA ARG A 53 -21.77 -23.12 86.48
C ARG A 53 -22.26 -24.46 85.92
N HIS A 54 -21.33 -25.39 85.72
CA HIS A 54 -21.62 -26.81 85.49
C HIS A 54 -22.67 -27.29 86.49
N ASN A 55 -23.85 -27.70 86.00
CA ASN A 55 -24.58 -28.87 86.47
C ASN A 55 -25.70 -29.21 85.49
N ASN A 56 -25.81 -30.51 85.20
CA ASN A 56 -26.78 -31.13 84.33
C ASN A 56 -28.23 -30.79 84.78
N ASP A 57 -29.13 -30.70 83.80
CA ASP A 57 -30.58 -30.43 83.89
C ASP A 57 -31.04 -28.96 83.87
N SER A 58 -30.87 -28.27 82.72
CA SER A 58 -31.77 -27.18 82.24
C SER A 58 -31.35 -26.60 80.87
N ASP A 59 -31.45 -27.39 79.80
CA ASP A 59 -31.06 -26.98 78.43
C ASP A 59 -32.14 -26.15 77.68
N ALA A 60 -33.20 -25.72 78.38
CA ALA A 60 -34.41 -25.09 77.82
C ALA A 60 -34.44 -23.53 77.83
N PRO A 61 -34.05 -22.81 78.91
CA PRO A 61 -34.11 -21.35 78.96
C PRO A 61 -33.10 -20.68 78.01
N ASP A 62 -31.89 -21.22 77.89
CA ASP A 62 -30.85 -20.71 76.99
C ASP A 62 -31.24 -20.86 75.51
N ARG A 63 -31.95 -21.95 75.15
CA ARG A 63 -32.48 -22.14 73.80
C ARG A 63 -33.56 -21.11 73.42
N HIS A 64 -34.42 -20.74 74.38
CA HIS A 64 -35.48 -19.76 74.17
C HIS A 64 -34.92 -18.34 74.03
N LEU A 65 -33.92 -17.99 74.86
CA LEU A 65 -33.23 -16.70 74.79
C LEU A 65 -32.48 -16.54 73.46
N LEU A 66 -31.74 -17.57 73.04
CA LEU A 66 -31.07 -17.62 71.74
C LEU A 66 -32.04 -17.47 70.57
N LYS A 67 -33.20 -18.13 70.64
CA LYS A 67 -34.26 -18.01 69.62
C LYS A 67 -34.85 -16.59 69.57
N HIS A 68 -34.99 -15.94 70.72
CA HIS A 68 -35.49 -14.57 70.82
C HIS A 68 -34.49 -13.57 70.22
N TYR A 69 -33.21 -13.64 70.59
CA TYR A 69 -32.17 -12.78 70.04
C TYR A 69 -31.95 -13.02 68.53
N ALA A 70 -31.99 -14.28 68.07
CA ALA A 70 -31.88 -14.59 66.65
C ALA A 70 -33.08 -14.05 65.84
N SER A 71 -34.30 -14.13 66.38
CA SER A 71 -35.49 -13.56 65.74
C SER A 71 -35.47 -12.03 65.73
N LEU A 72 -35.03 -11.39 66.81
CA LEU A 72 -34.89 -9.93 66.90
C LEU A 72 -33.84 -9.43 65.90
N ALA A 73 -32.66 -10.05 65.88
CA ALA A 73 -31.59 -9.74 64.95
C ALA A 73 -32.07 -9.91 63.50
N SER A 74 -32.73 -11.03 63.17
CA SER A 74 -33.24 -11.28 61.82
C SER A 74 -34.30 -10.25 61.38
N LYS A 75 -35.20 -9.82 62.29
CA LYS A 75 -36.18 -8.75 62.00
C LYS A 75 -35.54 -7.38 61.81
N LEU A 76 -34.51 -7.04 62.59
CA LEU A 76 -33.75 -5.81 62.42
C LEU A 76 -33.02 -5.81 61.08
N ALA A 77 -32.41 -6.93 60.71
CA ALA A 77 -31.78 -7.10 59.42
C ALA A 77 -32.77 -6.91 58.26
N LYS A 78 -33.96 -7.53 58.33
CA LYS A 78 -35.06 -7.34 57.35
C LYS A 78 -35.45 -5.87 57.13
N SER A 79 -35.36 -5.06 58.18
CA SER A 79 -35.67 -3.62 58.13
C SER A 79 -34.54 -2.74 57.57
N GLY A 80 -33.45 -3.33 57.08
CA GLY A 80 -32.27 -2.63 56.58
C GLY A 80 -31.30 -2.17 57.67
N LYS A 81 -31.58 -2.43 58.95
CA LYS A 81 -30.74 -2.01 60.10
C LYS A 81 -29.63 -3.01 60.38
N LEU A 82 -28.72 -3.17 59.41
CA LEU A 82 -27.65 -4.17 59.46
C LEU A 82 -26.61 -3.90 60.58
N ARG A 83 -26.36 -2.64 60.95
CA ARG A 83 -25.48 -2.28 62.09
C ARG A 83 -26.03 -2.77 63.43
N ASP A 84 -27.33 -2.60 63.65
CA ASP A 84 -28.00 -3.06 64.89
C ASP A 84 -27.99 -4.59 64.98
N PHE A 85 -28.16 -5.27 63.84
CA PHE A 85 -27.98 -6.72 63.73
C PHE A 85 -26.56 -7.14 64.14
N LEU A 86 -25.52 -6.48 63.61
CA LEU A 86 -24.12 -6.79 63.93
C LEU A 86 -23.79 -6.59 65.40
N MET A 87 -24.33 -5.53 66.03
CA MET A 87 -24.17 -5.30 67.48
C MET A 87 -24.75 -6.44 68.32
N ILE A 88 -25.94 -6.94 67.96
CA ILE A 88 -26.55 -8.09 68.64
C ILE A 88 -25.72 -9.35 68.39
N ALA A 89 -25.30 -9.58 67.15
CA ALA A 89 -24.49 -10.74 66.79
C ALA A 89 -23.15 -10.76 67.54
N GLU A 90 -22.44 -9.64 67.60
CA GLU A 90 -21.18 -9.51 68.36
C GLU A 90 -21.39 -9.78 69.84
N GLY A 91 -22.43 -9.21 70.45
CA GLY A 91 -22.74 -9.42 71.88
C GLY A 91 -23.05 -10.88 72.21
N VAL A 92 -23.83 -11.55 71.37
CA VAL A 92 -24.22 -12.96 71.59
C VAL A 92 -23.06 -13.92 71.33
N ILE A 93 -22.23 -13.64 70.31
CA ILE A 93 -21.05 -14.45 69.99
C ILE A 93 -19.97 -14.27 71.06
N ALA A 94 -19.74 -13.04 71.55
CA ALA A 94 -18.81 -12.76 72.65
C ALA A 94 -19.22 -13.42 73.98
N ALA A 95 -20.52 -13.67 74.18
CA ALA A 95 -21.05 -14.41 75.32
C ALA A 95 -20.87 -15.94 75.20
N GLY A 96 -20.27 -16.45 74.11
CA GLY A 96 -19.92 -17.86 73.93
C GLY A 96 -20.98 -18.72 73.24
N PHE A 97 -22.08 -18.13 72.74
CA PHE A 97 -23.16 -18.88 72.11
C PHE A 97 -22.97 -19.07 70.60
N ALA A 98 -22.02 -19.92 70.20
CA ALA A 98 -21.72 -20.20 68.79
C ALA A 98 -22.92 -20.76 67.98
N GLN A 99 -23.90 -21.39 68.65
CA GLN A 99 -25.13 -21.90 68.01
C GLN A 99 -26.07 -20.79 67.48
N PHE A 100 -25.81 -19.52 67.81
CA PHE A 100 -26.55 -18.37 67.30
C PHE A 100 -26.53 -18.31 65.77
N VAL A 101 -25.37 -18.59 65.15
CA VAL A 101 -25.15 -18.49 63.70
C VAL A 101 -26.10 -19.42 62.90
N VAL A 102 -26.36 -20.62 63.42
CA VAL A 102 -27.24 -21.63 62.78
C VAL A 102 -28.72 -21.22 62.84
N ARG A 103 -29.08 -20.28 63.72
CA ARG A 103 -30.47 -19.87 63.97
C ARG A 103 -30.86 -18.55 63.32
N ILE A 104 -29.92 -17.85 62.72
CA ILE A 104 -30.16 -16.65 61.92
C ILE A 104 -30.86 -17.07 60.63
N ASP A 105 -31.88 -16.31 60.21
CA ASP A 105 -32.54 -16.52 58.92
C ASP A 105 -31.82 -15.72 57.82
N PRO A 106 -31.07 -16.36 56.91
CA PRO A 106 -30.31 -15.67 55.87
C PRO A 106 -31.21 -14.91 54.89
N ARG A 107 -32.48 -15.33 54.72
CA ARG A 107 -33.44 -14.66 53.84
C ARG A 107 -33.81 -13.27 54.36
N MET A 108 -33.98 -13.14 55.68
CA MET A 108 -34.32 -11.86 56.30
C MET A 108 -33.14 -10.87 56.23
N ILE A 109 -31.91 -11.36 56.31
CA ILE A 109 -30.71 -10.54 56.09
C ILE A 109 -30.62 -10.12 54.62
N SER A 110 -30.86 -11.06 53.71
CA SER A 110 -30.84 -10.80 52.28
C SER A 110 -31.87 -9.75 51.85
N GLU A 111 -33.09 -9.79 52.39
CA GLU A 111 -34.09 -8.72 52.19
C GLU A 111 -33.58 -7.35 52.65
N GLY A 112 -32.89 -7.29 53.80
CA GLY A 112 -32.26 -6.07 54.30
C GLY A 112 -31.17 -5.53 53.38
N ILE A 113 -30.31 -6.42 52.87
CA ILE A 113 -29.25 -6.08 51.90
C ILE A 113 -29.87 -5.56 50.59
N VAL A 114 -30.93 -6.20 50.08
CA VAL A 114 -31.63 -5.75 48.88
C VAL A 114 -32.21 -4.34 49.05
N CYS A 115 -32.78 -4.03 50.22
CA CYS A 115 -33.26 -2.68 50.53
C CYS A 115 -32.13 -1.64 50.50
N LEU A 116 -30.98 -1.92 51.13
CA LEU A 116 -29.83 -1.01 51.13
C LEU A 116 -29.21 -0.81 49.74
N LEU A 117 -29.17 -1.86 48.91
CA LEU A 117 -28.69 -1.76 47.54
C LEU A 117 -29.64 -0.93 46.65
N ARG A 118 -30.96 -1.00 46.88
CA ARG A 118 -31.93 -0.13 46.19
C ARG A 118 -31.78 1.35 46.54
N ASP A 119 -31.34 1.65 47.77
CA ASP A 119 -31.12 3.01 48.27
C ASP A 119 -29.72 3.57 47.92
N ASP A 120 -28.97 2.90 47.01
CA ASP A 120 -27.60 3.27 46.60
C ASP A 120 -26.56 3.27 47.74
N SER A 121 -26.82 2.49 48.80
CA SER A 121 -25.97 2.41 50.00
C SER A 121 -24.98 1.23 49.94
N LEU A 122 -24.26 1.07 48.82
CA LEU A 122 -23.28 -0.01 48.63
C LEU A 122 -22.19 -0.02 49.72
N ALA A 123 -21.76 1.15 50.20
CA ALA A 123 -20.77 1.27 51.25
C ALA A 123 -21.21 0.61 52.57
N GLU A 124 -22.50 0.70 52.91
CA GLU A 124 -23.04 0.06 54.12
C GLU A 124 -23.09 -1.47 53.98
N VAL A 125 -23.30 -1.98 52.78
CA VAL A 125 -23.29 -3.42 52.48
C VAL A 125 -21.87 -3.98 52.56
N VAL A 126 -20.86 -3.25 52.07
CA VAL A 126 -19.44 -3.63 52.19
C VAL A 126 -18.96 -3.54 53.65
N GLU A 127 -19.35 -2.49 54.38
CA GLU A 127 -19.08 -2.34 55.81
C GLU A 127 -19.71 -3.51 56.60
N PHE A 128 -20.94 -3.87 56.26
CA PHE A 128 -21.62 -5.04 56.84
C PHE A 128 -20.85 -6.34 56.60
N ALA A 129 -20.39 -6.60 55.36
CA ALA A 129 -19.62 -7.80 55.03
C ALA A 129 -18.28 -7.84 55.80
N SER A 130 -17.57 -6.72 55.87
CA SER A 130 -16.32 -6.60 56.63
C SER A 130 -16.50 -6.90 58.11
N GLU A 131 -17.58 -6.38 58.71
CA GLU A 131 -17.84 -6.51 60.13
C GLU A 131 -18.39 -7.90 60.48
N ALA A 132 -19.20 -8.49 59.60
CA ALA A 132 -19.62 -9.89 59.70
C ALA A 132 -18.41 -10.83 59.75
N GLU A 133 -17.43 -10.64 58.87
CA GLU A 133 -16.20 -11.44 58.87
C GLU A 133 -15.37 -11.24 60.15
N ARG A 134 -15.26 -10.00 60.65
CA ARG A 134 -14.57 -9.69 61.92
C ARG A 134 -15.17 -10.45 63.10
N ILE A 135 -16.49 -10.64 63.12
CA ILE A 135 -17.23 -11.33 64.17
C ILE A 135 -17.24 -12.86 63.97
N GLY A 136 -16.70 -13.35 62.84
CA GLY A 136 -16.59 -14.78 62.53
C GLY A 136 -17.78 -15.36 61.76
N LEU A 137 -18.64 -14.52 61.20
CA LEU A 137 -19.69 -14.93 60.26
C LEU A 137 -19.11 -14.94 58.84
N CYS A 138 -19.36 -16.00 58.07
CA CYS A 138 -18.95 -16.03 56.66
C CYS A 138 -19.88 -15.12 55.84
N PRO A 139 -19.40 -13.99 55.28
CA PRO A 139 -20.27 -13.03 54.59
C PRO A 139 -20.99 -13.66 53.39
N ALA A 140 -20.32 -14.50 52.61
CA ALA A 140 -20.92 -15.21 51.47
C ALA A 140 -22.13 -16.08 51.86
N SER A 141 -22.18 -16.60 53.10
CA SER A 141 -23.31 -17.42 53.59
C SER A 141 -24.55 -16.60 54.00
N LEU A 142 -24.39 -15.28 54.18
CA LEU A 142 -25.47 -14.38 54.58
C LEU A 142 -26.24 -13.81 53.38
N PHE A 143 -25.71 -14.00 52.16
CA PHE A 143 -26.31 -13.55 50.91
C PHE A 143 -26.99 -14.74 50.23
N ASP A 144 -28.32 -14.67 50.10
CA ASP A 144 -29.07 -15.59 49.26
C ASP A 144 -29.06 -15.15 47.79
N GLU A 145 -29.74 -15.91 46.93
CA GLU A 145 -29.83 -15.62 45.49
C GLU A 145 -30.42 -14.22 45.19
N SER A 146 -31.34 -13.74 46.02
CA SER A 146 -31.98 -12.42 45.84
C SER A 146 -31.02 -11.26 46.16
N ALA A 147 -30.22 -11.39 47.22
CA ALA A 147 -29.18 -10.43 47.55
C ALA A 147 -28.04 -10.45 46.51
N LEU A 148 -27.67 -11.63 46.02
CA LEU A 148 -26.71 -11.76 44.93
C LEU A 148 -27.21 -11.09 43.66
N GLU A 149 -28.48 -11.27 43.25
CA GLU A 149 -29.03 -10.61 42.06
C GLU A 149 -29.06 -9.08 42.18
N ALA A 150 -29.40 -8.55 43.36
CA ALA A 150 -29.30 -7.11 43.62
C ALA A 150 -27.86 -6.60 43.49
N LEU A 151 -26.88 -7.38 43.98
CA LEU A 151 -25.47 -7.08 43.82
C LEU A 151 -25.02 -7.14 42.35
N ARG A 152 -25.53 -8.08 41.54
CA ARG A 152 -25.27 -8.14 40.09
C ARG A 152 -25.77 -6.89 39.37
N LEU A 153 -26.97 -6.42 39.71
CA LEU A 153 -27.57 -5.23 39.11
C LEU A 153 -26.73 -3.99 39.43
N GLU A 154 -26.29 -3.85 40.68
CA GLU A 154 -25.44 -2.74 41.10
C GLU A 154 -24.06 -2.78 40.43
N CYS A 155 -23.47 -3.96 40.30
CA CYS A 155 -22.23 -4.16 39.54
C CYS A 155 -22.37 -3.73 38.07
N ARG A 156 -23.48 -4.06 37.41
CA ARG A 156 -23.77 -3.61 36.04
C ARG A 156 -23.89 -2.09 35.98
N ARG A 157 -24.59 -1.48 36.94
CA ARG A 157 -24.73 -0.02 37.03
C ARG A 157 -23.39 0.69 37.12
N LEU A 158 -22.50 0.23 38.01
CA LEU A 158 -21.14 0.79 38.14
C LEU A 158 -20.33 0.68 36.84
N LEU A 159 -20.44 -0.44 36.13
CA LEU A 159 -19.78 -0.66 34.83
C LEU A 159 -20.33 0.26 33.73
N ASP A 160 -21.65 0.45 33.68
CA ASP A 160 -22.32 1.29 32.67
C ASP A 160 -22.12 2.78 32.92
N ASP A 161 -22.11 3.20 34.20
CA ASP A 161 -21.81 4.58 34.62
C ASP A 161 -20.31 4.92 34.47
N GLY A 162 -19.46 3.92 34.21
CA GLY A 162 -18.02 4.10 34.04
C GLY A 162 -17.24 4.31 35.35
N ARG A 163 -17.82 3.97 36.50
CA ARG A 163 -17.17 4.02 37.83
C ARG A 163 -16.28 2.79 38.05
N LEU A 164 -15.32 2.59 37.14
CA LEU A 164 -14.55 1.34 37.04
C LEU A 164 -13.65 1.06 38.26
N GLU A 165 -13.04 2.09 38.87
CA GLU A 165 -12.15 1.90 40.05
C GLU A 165 -12.93 1.30 41.21
N GLN A 166 -14.09 1.88 41.52
CA GLN A 166 -14.95 1.42 42.60
C GLN A 166 -15.53 0.04 42.32
N PHE A 167 -15.84 -0.26 41.05
CA PHE A 167 -16.21 -1.59 40.64
C PHE A 167 -15.10 -2.61 40.91
N VAL A 168 -13.85 -2.33 40.52
CA VAL A 168 -12.72 -3.26 40.72
C VAL A 168 -12.40 -3.43 42.22
N GLU A 169 -12.44 -2.34 43.02
CA GLU A 169 -12.30 -2.41 44.48
C GLU A 169 -13.39 -3.27 45.12
N LEU A 170 -14.65 -3.15 44.65
CA LEU A 170 -15.74 -4.01 45.12
C LEU A 170 -15.46 -5.48 44.79
N MET A 171 -14.97 -5.79 43.59
CA MET A 171 -14.67 -7.18 43.20
C MET A 171 -13.51 -7.77 44.02
N GLU A 172 -12.46 -6.98 44.26
CA GLU A 172 -11.33 -7.36 45.12
C GLU A 172 -11.77 -7.61 46.58
N THR A 173 -12.64 -6.75 47.12
CA THR A 173 -13.16 -6.90 48.50
C THR A 173 -14.08 -8.11 48.64
N LEU A 174 -15.03 -8.30 47.72
CA LEU A 174 -15.92 -9.47 47.72
C LEU A 174 -15.14 -10.78 47.58
N ALA A 175 -14.09 -10.81 46.76
CA ALA A 175 -13.24 -12.00 46.63
C ALA A 175 -12.48 -12.31 47.93
N GLY A 176 -12.06 -11.26 48.67
CA GLY A 176 -11.48 -11.40 50.01
C GLY A 176 -12.42 -12.05 51.01
N TYR A 177 -13.73 -11.81 50.88
CA TYR A 177 -14.79 -12.35 51.73
C TYR A 177 -15.38 -13.68 51.24
N GLN A 178 -14.61 -14.44 50.44
CA GLN A 178 -14.96 -15.78 49.92
C GLN A 178 -16.16 -15.82 48.96
N PHE A 179 -16.56 -14.71 48.35
CA PHE A 179 -17.56 -14.74 47.27
C PHE A 179 -16.96 -15.33 45.99
N THR A 180 -17.75 -16.16 45.30
CA THR A 180 -17.44 -16.64 43.95
C THR A 180 -17.78 -15.56 42.91
N ILE A 181 -16.81 -14.69 42.61
CA ILE A 181 -17.03 -13.51 41.73
C ILE A 181 -17.62 -13.87 40.36
N LYS A 182 -17.27 -15.03 39.80
CA LYS A 182 -17.84 -15.53 38.53
C LYS A 182 -19.38 -15.66 38.56
N ASP A 183 -19.95 -15.87 39.75
CA ASP A 183 -21.38 -16.02 39.93
C ASP A 183 -22.07 -14.65 40.07
N ILE A 184 -21.31 -13.57 40.24
CA ILE A 184 -21.81 -12.19 40.35
C ILE A 184 -21.67 -11.46 39.00
N VAL A 185 -20.49 -11.53 38.39
CA VAL A 185 -20.20 -10.83 37.12
C VAL A 185 -19.55 -11.79 36.15
N ASP A 186 -20.01 -11.75 34.90
CA ASP A 186 -19.33 -12.39 33.79
C ASP A 186 -17.94 -11.74 33.58
N PRO A 187 -16.82 -12.48 33.77
CA PRO A 187 -15.48 -11.94 33.67
C PRO A 187 -15.19 -11.26 32.32
N GLU A 188 -15.75 -11.80 31.22
CA GLU A 188 -15.51 -11.22 29.90
C GLU A 188 -16.26 -9.90 29.69
N TYR A 189 -17.48 -9.79 30.21
CA TYR A 189 -18.27 -8.57 30.16
C TYR A 189 -17.58 -7.43 30.93
N GLY A 190 -17.16 -7.70 32.18
CA GLY A 190 -16.44 -6.73 33.00
C GLY A 190 -15.13 -6.26 32.34
N LEU A 191 -14.32 -7.20 31.84
CA LEU A 191 -13.09 -6.87 31.13
C LEU A 191 -13.34 -6.04 29.86
N SER A 192 -14.39 -6.35 29.09
CA SER A 192 -14.72 -5.59 27.88
C SER A 192 -15.01 -4.12 28.18
N LYS A 193 -15.77 -3.83 29.24
CA LYS A 193 -16.09 -2.46 29.66
C LYS A 193 -14.86 -1.70 30.16
N ILE A 194 -13.99 -2.37 30.93
CA ILE A 194 -12.74 -1.77 31.42
C ILE A 194 -11.80 -1.42 30.25
N ILE A 195 -11.58 -2.36 29.33
CA ILE A 195 -10.70 -2.16 28.16
C ILE A 195 -11.27 -1.11 27.21
N GLN A 196 -12.60 -0.97 27.10
CA GLN A 196 -13.22 0.11 26.31
C GLN A 196 -12.77 1.49 26.76
N ARG A 197 -12.63 1.72 28.07
CA ARG A 197 -12.19 2.99 28.65
C ARG A 197 -10.67 3.19 28.64
N GLY A 198 -9.89 2.13 28.43
CA GLY A 198 -8.46 2.22 28.14
C GLY A 198 -7.53 2.21 29.35
N ASP A 199 -7.95 1.67 30.50
CA ASP A 199 -7.05 1.52 31.66
C ASP A 199 -6.47 0.09 31.78
N PRO A 200 -5.19 -0.11 31.41
CA PRO A 200 -4.54 -1.42 31.48
C PRO A 200 -4.27 -1.89 32.92
N GLU A 201 -4.15 -0.98 33.88
CA GLU A 201 -3.87 -1.34 35.27
C GLU A 201 -5.11 -1.90 35.97
N LEU A 202 -6.27 -1.26 35.76
CA LEU A 202 -7.55 -1.78 36.23
C LEU A 202 -7.88 -3.13 35.60
N ALA A 203 -7.61 -3.32 34.31
CA ALA A 203 -7.87 -4.57 33.61
C ALA A 203 -7.10 -5.75 34.24
N VAL A 204 -5.80 -5.54 34.53
CA VAL A 204 -4.96 -6.56 35.17
C VAL A 204 -5.38 -6.79 36.63
N ARG A 205 -5.74 -5.75 37.39
CA ARG A 205 -6.28 -5.89 38.75
C ARG A 205 -7.54 -6.75 38.77
N TYR A 206 -8.53 -6.41 37.93
CA TYR A 206 -9.77 -7.17 37.83
C TYR A 206 -9.53 -8.63 37.41
N ALA A 207 -8.69 -8.88 36.41
CA ALA A 207 -8.36 -10.26 36.02
C ALA A 207 -7.71 -11.07 37.15
N SER A 208 -6.91 -10.42 38.00
CA SER A 208 -6.22 -11.06 39.14
C SER A 208 -7.16 -11.57 40.23
N VAL A 209 -8.42 -11.12 40.23
CA VAL A 209 -9.46 -11.59 41.18
C VAL A 209 -9.87 -13.04 40.90
N PHE A 210 -9.66 -13.54 39.67
CA PHE A 210 -10.13 -14.85 39.25
C PHE A 210 -9.05 -15.93 39.36
N PRO A 211 -9.41 -17.19 39.70
CA PRO A 211 -8.45 -18.30 39.77
C PRO A 211 -7.68 -18.58 38.47
N HIS A 212 -8.30 -18.34 37.31
CA HIS A 212 -7.71 -18.53 35.97
C HIS A 212 -7.22 -17.21 35.35
N PHE A 213 -6.66 -16.31 36.15
CA PHE A 213 -6.24 -14.97 35.72
C PHE A 213 -5.29 -14.94 34.50
N GLN A 214 -4.48 -15.98 34.28
CA GLN A 214 -3.59 -16.07 33.11
C GLN A 214 -4.34 -16.22 31.77
N LEU A 215 -5.48 -16.91 31.75
CA LEU A 215 -6.31 -17.04 30.54
C LEU A 215 -7.05 -15.72 30.26
N LEU A 216 -7.56 -15.07 31.31
CA LEU A 216 -8.16 -13.74 31.21
C LEU A 216 -7.14 -12.71 30.72
N PHE A 217 -5.87 -12.84 31.10
CA PHE A 217 -4.81 -11.99 30.57
C PHE A 217 -4.59 -12.16 29.06
N CYS A 218 -4.66 -13.39 28.54
CA CYS A 218 -4.62 -13.62 27.09
C CYS A 218 -5.81 -12.92 26.40
N SER A 219 -7.02 -12.99 26.99
CA SER A 219 -8.20 -12.25 26.50
C SER A 219 -8.01 -10.72 26.55
N ILE A 220 -7.31 -10.19 27.56
CA ILE A 220 -6.93 -8.77 27.61
C ILE A 220 -6.07 -8.39 26.41
N LEU A 221 -5.02 -9.17 26.12
CA LEU A 221 -4.15 -8.94 24.97
C LEU A 221 -4.91 -9.04 23.65
N GLU A 222 -5.74 -10.07 23.44
CA GLU A 222 -6.59 -10.21 22.24
C GLU A 222 -7.55 -9.03 22.04
N LYS A 223 -8.07 -8.45 23.13
CA LYS A 223 -8.94 -7.26 23.06
C LYS A 223 -8.16 -6.00 22.70
N TYR A 224 -6.92 -5.85 23.18
CA TYR A 224 -6.05 -4.76 22.75
C TYR A 224 -5.54 -4.94 21.31
N GLU A 225 -5.35 -6.18 20.87
CA GLU A 225 -5.01 -6.53 19.48
C GLU A 225 -6.11 -6.07 18.52
N LYS A 226 -7.38 -6.34 18.81
CA LYS A 226 -8.52 -5.84 18.02
C LYS A 226 -8.60 -4.32 17.95
N LYS A 227 -8.10 -3.62 18.98
CA LYS A 227 -8.01 -2.16 19.01
C LYS A 227 -6.72 -1.60 18.41
N GLN A 228 -5.74 -2.44 18.11
CA GLN A 228 -4.39 -2.06 17.70
C GLN A 228 -3.68 -1.10 18.67
N ASP A 229 -3.94 -1.21 19.98
CA ASP A 229 -3.32 -0.38 21.02
C ASP A 229 -2.15 -1.09 21.69
N ILE A 230 -0.95 -0.88 21.16
CA ILE A 230 0.29 -1.48 21.66
C ILE A 230 0.78 -0.88 22.99
N VAL A 231 0.47 0.39 23.26
CA VAL A 231 0.99 1.10 24.45
C VAL A 231 0.30 0.57 25.70
N SER A 232 -1.03 0.49 25.66
CA SER A 232 -1.81 -0.08 26.76
C SER A 232 -1.53 -1.56 26.95
N ALA A 233 -1.38 -2.33 25.85
CA ALA A 233 -1.02 -3.74 25.90
C ALA A 233 0.35 -3.97 26.56
N THR A 234 1.37 -3.19 26.18
CA THR A 234 2.71 -3.29 26.78
C THR A 234 2.65 -2.95 28.28
N LYS A 235 1.91 -1.91 28.67
CA LYS A 235 1.74 -1.55 30.08
C LYS A 235 1.02 -2.66 30.86
N ALA A 236 -0.03 -3.25 30.30
CA ALA A 236 -0.74 -4.38 30.90
C ALA A 236 0.19 -5.60 31.07
N PHE A 237 1.02 -5.88 30.07
CA PHE A 237 1.99 -6.97 30.08
C PHE A 237 3.04 -6.82 31.19
N GLU A 238 3.63 -5.63 31.33
CA GLU A 238 4.58 -5.32 32.40
C GLU A 238 3.97 -5.42 33.81
N ILE A 239 2.74 -4.93 33.98
CA ILE A 239 2.03 -5.01 35.28
C ILE A 239 1.72 -6.47 35.61
N PHE A 240 1.23 -7.23 34.64
CA PHE A 240 0.92 -8.64 34.81
C PHE A 240 2.17 -9.41 35.18
N LYS A 241 3.27 -9.22 34.44
CA LYS A 241 4.57 -9.83 34.69
C LYS A 241 5.09 -9.60 36.10
N LYS A 242 4.89 -8.41 36.67
CA LYS A 242 5.29 -8.11 38.06
C LYS A 242 4.42 -8.83 39.10
N LYS A 243 3.15 -9.07 38.80
CA LYS A 243 2.18 -9.70 39.71
C LYS A 243 2.22 -11.22 39.64
N SER A 244 2.27 -11.78 38.43
CA SER A 244 2.45 -13.21 38.20
C SER A 244 3.94 -13.52 38.36
N GLY A 245 4.35 -14.39 39.27
CA GLY A 245 5.75 -14.82 39.43
C GLY A 245 6.34 -15.61 38.23
N GLY A 246 5.88 -15.33 37.00
CA GLY A 246 6.21 -15.94 35.73
C GLY A 246 5.05 -15.82 34.73
N LEU A 247 5.36 -15.48 33.47
CA LEU A 247 4.43 -15.49 32.34
C LEU A 247 4.38 -16.89 31.70
N ASN A 248 3.19 -17.30 31.24
CA ASN A 248 3.08 -18.52 30.42
C ASN A 248 3.44 -18.24 28.95
N MET A 249 3.74 -19.29 28.18
CA MET A 249 4.14 -19.14 26.76
C MET A 249 3.05 -18.54 25.87
N PHE A 250 1.78 -18.72 26.24
CA PHE A 250 0.66 -18.14 25.49
C PHE A 250 0.64 -16.62 25.58
N ALA A 251 0.94 -16.06 26.76
CA ALA A 251 1.04 -14.62 26.97
C ALA A 251 2.18 -14.00 26.16
N TRP A 252 3.35 -14.65 26.13
CA TRP A 252 4.48 -14.22 25.30
C TRP A 252 4.13 -14.24 23.81
N ARG A 253 3.53 -15.33 23.32
CA ARG A 253 3.06 -15.44 21.94
C ARG A 253 2.04 -14.35 21.61
N ALA A 254 1.01 -14.17 22.43
CA ALA A 254 -0.04 -13.19 22.21
C ALA A 254 0.51 -11.76 22.14
N MET A 255 1.50 -11.43 22.98
CA MET A 255 2.18 -10.13 22.92
C MET A 255 2.96 -9.95 21.61
N ILE A 256 3.65 -10.98 21.13
CA ILE A 256 4.37 -10.95 19.84
C ILE A 256 3.38 -10.82 18.66
N ASP A 257 2.32 -11.62 18.64
CA ASP A 257 1.27 -11.55 17.62
C ASP A 257 0.61 -10.15 17.59
N LEU A 258 0.34 -9.55 18.75
CA LEU A 258 -0.17 -8.18 18.88
C LEU A 258 0.80 -7.15 18.28
N CYS A 259 2.11 -7.27 18.55
CA CYS A 259 3.11 -6.39 17.94
C CYS A 259 3.07 -6.47 16.41
N GLY A 260 2.86 -7.67 15.86
CA GLY A 260 2.71 -7.88 14.41
C GLY A 260 1.49 -7.20 13.81
N HIS A 261 0.32 -7.30 14.46
CA HIS A 261 -0.91 -6.64 13.99
C HIS A 261 -0.83 -5.10 14.08
N CYS A 262 -0.05 -4.58 15.03
CA CYS A 262 0.24 -3.15 15.14
C CYS A 262 1.37 -2.68 14.20
N GLY A 263 2.05 -3.60 13.50
CA GLY A 263 3.17 -3.30 12.60
C GLY A 263 4.49 -2.96 13.28
N ASP A 264 4.61 -3.11 14.61
CA ASP A 264 5.83 -2.84 15.37
C ASP A 264 6.66 -4.12 15.57
N PHE A 265 7.37 -4.49 14.53
CA PHE A 265 8.24 -5.66 14.54
C PHE A 265 9.47 -5.48 15.46
N LEU A 266 9.98 -4.26 15.68
CA LEU A 266 11.11 -4.03 16.58
C LEU A 266 10.73 -4.34 18.04
N LYS A 267 9.53 -3.93 18.45
CA LYS A 267 9.01 -4.29 19.77
C LYS A 267 8.87 -5.80 19.93
N SER A 268 8.42 -6.51 18.89
CA SER A 268 8.36 -7.98 18.92
C SER A 268 9.72 -8.63 19.20
N ARG A 269 10.81 -8.10 18.62
CA ARG A 269 12.18 -8.57 18.85
C ARG A 269 12.63 -8.28 20.29
N SER A 270 12.33 -7.09 20.80
CA SER A 270 12.63 -6.71 22.19
C SER A 270 11.94 -7.63 23.20
N ILE A 271 10.67 -7.97 22.97
CA ILE A 271 9.91 -8.89 23.83
C ILE A 271 10.52 -10.30 23.79
N PHE A 272 10.99 -10.75 22.62
CA PHE A 272 11.67 -12.04 22.52
C PHE A 272 13.03 -12.07 23.23
N GLU A 273 13.86 -11.02 23.08
CA GLU A 273 15.11 -10.92 23.83
C GLU A 273 14.87 -10.87 25.34
N GLU A 274 13.80 -10.22 25.78
CA GLU A 274 13.39 -10.22 27.19
C GLU A 274 13.06 -11.64 27.69
N LEU A 275 12.27 -12.42 26.94
CA LEU A 275 12.01 -13.83 27.24
C LEU A 275 13.30 -14.64 27.42
N LEU A 276 14.31 -14.39 26.58
CA LEU A 276 15.60 -15.07 26.65
C LEU A 276 16.42 -14.65 27.87
N THR A 277 16.40 -13.38 28.25
CA THR A 277 17.10 -12.90 29.45
C THR A 277 16.54 -13.49 30.75
N GLU A 278 15.29 -13.95 30.75
CA GLU A 278 14.68 -14.68 31.87
C GLU A 278 15.06 -16.17 31.92
N ASN A 279 15.92 -16.65 31.02
CA ASN A 279 16.28 -18.07 30.87
C ASN A 279 15.07 -18.99 30.64
N ILE A 280 14.01 -18.46 30.01
CA ILE A 280 12.82 -19.22 29.65
C ILE A 280 13.05 -19.81 28.24
N MET A 281 12.94 -21.14 28.10
CA MET A 281 13.11 -21.80 26.80
C MET A 281 11.90 -21.57 25.90
N PRO A 282 12.04 -20.85 24.75
CA PRO A 282 10.91 -20.62 23.84
C PRO A 282 10.44 -21.93 23.22
N ASN A 283 9.13 -22.11 23.12
CA ASN A 283 8.55 -23.21 22.35
C ASN A 283 8.40 -22.85 20.86
N ILE A 284 8.02 -23.85 20.06
CA ILE A 284 7.81 -23.69 18.61
C ILE A 284 6.79 -22.59 18.27
N TYR A 285 5.73 -22.43 19.06
CA TYR A 285 4.68 -21.46 18.76
C TYR A 285 5.15 -20.01 18.91
N VAL A 286 5.97 -19.72 19.92
CA VAL A 286 6.59 -18.39 20.12
C VAL A 286 7.57 -18.09 18.97
N LEU A 287 8.41 -19.07 18.60
CA LEU A 287 9.37 -18.91 17.50
C LEU A 287 8.66 -18.71 16.16
N ASN A 288 7.62 -19.50 15.86
CA ASN A 288 6.81 -19.35 14.65
C ASN A 288 6.09 -17.99 14.60
N SER A 289 5.50 -17.55 15.71
CA SER A 289 4.88 -16.23 15.82
C SER A 289 5.90 -15.12 15.52
N LEU A 290 7.07 -15.15 16.16
CA LEU A 290 8.13 -14.17 15.95
C LEU A 290 8.65 -14.16 14.50
N MET A 291 8.88 -15.34 13.92
CA MET A 291 9.29 -15.47 12.52
C MET A 291 8.23 -14.91 11.56
N ASN A 292 6.94 -15.16 11.80
CA ASN A 292 5.85 -14.70 10.94
C ASN A 292 5.68 -13.16 11.01
N VAL A 293 5.74 -12.57 12.21
CA VAL A 293 5.71 -11.11 12.40
C VAL A 293 6.87 -10.43 11.67
N ASN A 294 8.04 -11.08 11.66
CA ASN A 294 9.25 -10.58 11.01
C ASN A 294 9.46 -11.10 9.58
N ALA A 295 8.45 -11.70 8.93
CA ALA A 295 8.60 -12.33 7.60
C ALA A 295 8.92 -11.36 6.44
N HIS A 296 8.99 -10.05 6.70
CA HIS A 296 9.48 -9.05 5.76
C HIS A 296 11.02 -8.91 5.80
N ASP A 297 11.66 -9.27 6.91
CA ASP A 297 13.11 -9.26 7.10
C ASP A 297 13.65 -10.69 7.06
N LEU A 298 14.00 -11.12 5.85
CA LEU A 298 14.53 -12.46 5.58
C LEU A 298 15.71 -12.82 6.47
N SER A 299 16.63 -11.88 6.70
CA SER A 299 17.86 -12.14 7.45
C SER A 299 17.56 -12.49 8.92
N TYR A 300 16.63 -11.76 9.52
CA TYR A 300 16.19 -12.01 10.88
C TYR A 300 15.37 -13.31 10.99
N THR A 301 14.46 -13.57 10.05
CA THR A 301 13.68 -14.83 10.04
C THR A 301 14.59 -16.06 10.01
N PHE A 302 15.59 -16.09 9.13
CA PHE A 302 16.56 -17.19 9.06
C PHE A 302 17.49 -17.26 10.29
N HIS A 303 17.82 -16.13 10.90
CA HIS A 303 18.55 -16.11 12.17
C HIS A 303 17.76 -16.80 13.29
N ILE A 304 16.46 -16.48 13.41
CA ILE A 304 15.57 -17.13 14.39
C ILE A 304 15.39 -18.62 14.07
N TYR A 305 15.29 -18.99 12.80
CA TYR A 305 15.23 -20.40 12.39
C TYR A 305 16.50 -21.17 12.77
N LYS A 306 17.69 -20.61 12.53
CA LYS A 306 18.94 -21.22 12.99
C LYS A 306 18.97 -21.35 14.51
N ARG A 307 18.52 -20.32 15.23
CA ARG A 307 18.42 -20.38 16.69
C ARG A 307 17.45 -21.46 17.16
N MET A 308 16.33 -21.66 16.47
CA MET A 308 15.38 -22.73 16.73
C MET A 308 16.07 -24.11 16.63
N GLN A 309 16.91 -24.31 15.60
CA GLN A 309 17.72 -25.53 15.44
C GLN A 309 18.77 -25.67 16.55
N ASP A 310 19.48 -24.60 16.89
CA ASP A 310 20.52 -24.58 17.94
C ASP A 310 19.92 -24.90 19.34
N LEU A 311 18.66 -24.53 19.58
CA LEU A 311 17.91 -24.85 20.80
C LEU A 311 17.33 -26.28 20.80
N GLY A 312 17.49 -27.04 19.71
CA GLY A 312 16.94 -28.38 19.57
C GLY A 312 15.42 -28.42 19.39
N VAL A 313 14.79 -27.31 18.99
CA VAL A 313 13.34 -27.26 18.71
C VAL A 313 13.09 -27.69 17.27
N THR A 314 12.35 -28.77 17.06
CA THR A 314 12.07 -29.32 15.72
C THR A 314 11.09 -28.43 14.95
N ALA A 315 11.46 -28.02 13.74
CA ALA A 315 10.61 -27.25 12.85
C ALA A 315 9.38 -28.04 12.40
N ASP A 316 8.22 -27.38 12.37
CA ASP A 316 6.97 -27.95 11.88
C ASP A 316 6.59 -27.36 10.52
N VAL A 317 5.48 -27.85 9.97
CA VAL A 317 4.90 -27.35 8.72
C VAL A 317 4.71 -25.82 8.75
N THR A 318 4.31 -25.26 9.90
CA THR A 318 4.11 -23.83 10.08
C THR A 318 5.44 -23.06 9.95
N SER A 319 6.51 -23.54 10.59
CA SER A 319 7.86 -22.97 10.49
C SER A 319 8.30 -22.86 9.03
N TYR A 320 8.18 -23.95 8.27
CA TYR A 320 8.58 -23.98 6.87
C TYR A 320 7.71 -23.10 5.97
N ASN A 321 6.39 -23.03 6.20
CA ASN A 321 5.52 -22.11 5.46
C ASN A 321 5.90 -20.63 5.69
N ILE A 322 6.31 -20.27 6.91
CA ILE A 322 6.78 -18.92 7.21
C ILE A 322 8.09 -18.62 6.49
N LEU A 323 9.04 -19.57 6.48
CA LEU A 323 10.30 -19.43 5.75
C LEU A 323 10.09 -19.23 4.25
N LEU A 324 9.23 -20.05 3.63
CA LEU A 324 8.88 -19.94 2.22
C LEU A 324 8.22 -18.59 1.90
N LYS A 325 7.31 -18.12 2.77
CA LYS A 325 6.69 -16.79 2.66
C LYS A 325 7.74 -15.67 2.74
N ALA A 326 8.69 -15.76 3.68
CA ALA A 326 9.76 -14.78 3.82
C ALA A 326 10.67 -14.76 2.57
N CYS A 327 11.03 -15.92 2.03
CA CYS A 327 11.80 -16.03 0.79
C CYS A 327 11.07 -15.40 -0.40
N CYS A 328 9.76 -15.65 -0.51
CA CYS A 328 8.90 -15.07 -1.55
C CYS A 328 8.87 -13.54 -1.47
N ASN A 329 8.67 -12.98 -0.28
CA ASN A 329 8.65 -11.53 -0.06
C ASN A 329 9.99 -10.88 -0.45
N ALA A 330 11.10 -11.54 -0.12
CA ALA A 330 12.45 -11.07 -0.45
C ALA A 330 12.87 -11.40 -1.89
N LYS A 331 12.05 -12.13 -2.66
CA LYS A 331 12.36 -12.64 -4.02
C LYS A 331 13.66 -13.44 -4.08
N ARG A 332 13.98 -14.16 -2.99
CA ARG A 332 15.17 -15.02 -2.86
C ARG A 332 14.81 -16.47 -3.11
N VAL A 333 14.82 -16.84 -4.38
CA VAL A 333 14.36 -18.16 -4.84
C VAL A 333 15.37 -19.25 -4.54
N ASP A 334 16.65 -18.90 -4.50
CA ASP A 334 17.75 -19.76 -4.08
C ASP A 334 17.53 -20.33 -2.67
N LEU A 335 17.22 -19.47 -1.70
CA LEU A 335 16.92 -19.92 -0.34
C LEU A 335 15.58 -20.67 -0.25
N ALA A 336 14.60 -20.33 -1.10
CA ALA A 336 13.35 -21.08 -1.17
C ALA A 336 13.58 -22.53 -1.65
N LEU A 337 14.55 -22.76 -2.55
CA LEU A 337 14.95 -24.10 -2.98
C LEU A 337 15.64 -24.88 -1.85
N GLU A 338 16.55 -24.25 -1.12
CA GLU A 338 17.20 -24.89 0.05
C GLU A 338 16.15 -25.32 1.09
N VAL A 339 15.18 -24.45 1.38
CA VAL A 339 14.06 -24.76 2.28
C VAL A 339 13.20 -25.90 1.72
N TYR A 340 12.96 -25.94 0.41
CA TYR A 340 12.21 -27.02 -0.25
C TYR A 340 12.92 -28.38 -0.12
N GLU A 341 14.24 -28.41 -0.37
CA GLU A 341 15.07 -29.60 -0.22
C GLU A 341 15.05 -30.12 1.23
N GLU A 342 15.12 -29.21 2.21
CA GLU A 342 15.02 -29.55 3.63
C GLU A 342 13.64 -30.14 3.98
N ILE A 343 12.55 -29.52 3.51
CA ILE A 343 11.18 -30.02 3.69
C ILE A 343 11.06 -31.45 3.13
N THR A 344 11.57 -31.67 1.93
CA THR A 344 11.50 -32.96 1.23
C THR A 344 12.30 -34.03 1.97
N LEU A 345 13.49 -33.67 2.48
CA LEU A 345 14.29 -34.55 3.31
C LEU A 345 13.56 -34.93 4.61
N MET A 346 12.95 -33.96 5.30
CA MET A 346 12.22 -34.20 6.55
C MET A 346 10.95 -35.02 6.33
N ALA A 347 10.26 -34.81 5.21
CA ALA A 347 9.12 -35.62 4.79
C ALA A 347 9.54 -37.07 4.48
N SER A 348 10.67 -37.29 3.79
CA SER A 348 11.19 -38.63 3.49
C SER A 348 11.55 -39.45 4.75
N LYS A 349 11.97 -38.77 5.82
CA LYS A 349 12.26 -39.37 7.13
C LYS A 349 11.01 -39.64 7.97
N GLY A 350 9.82 -39.28 7.47
CA GLY A 350 8.55 -39.38 8.21
C GLY A 350 8.41 -38.38 9.36
N ALA A 351 9.33 -37.40 9.46
CA ALA A 351 9.29 -36.37 10.51
C ALA A 351 8.26 -35.28 10.21
N LEU A 352 7.81 -35.17 8.95
CA LEU A 352 6.90 -34.13 8.51
C LEU A 352 5.86 -34.70 7.53
N ILE A 353 4.58 -34.45 7.81
CA ILE A 353 3.46 -34.84 6.95
C ILE A 353 2.99 -33.59 6.22
N LEU A 354 3.19 -33.57 4.91
CA LEU A 354 2.79 -32.45 4.06
C LEU A 354 1.31 -32.53 3.72
N ASP A 355 0.60 -31.43 3.94
CA ASP A 355 -0.79 -31.28 3.57
C ASP A 355 -0.95 -30.46 2.29
N VAL A 356 -2.20 -30.34 1.82
CA VAL A 356 -2.55 -29.55 0.62
C VAL A 356 -2.10 -28.09 0.77
N PHE A 357 -2.17 -27.53 1.98
CA PHE A 357 -1.82 -26.14 2.23
C PHE A 357 -0.32 -25.88 2.03
N THR A 358 0.53 -26.79 2.49
CA THR A 358 1.99 -26.70 2.36
C THR A 358 2.41 -26.78 0.89
N TYR A 359 1.89 -27.76 0.15
CA TYR A 359 2.13 -27.86 -1.29
C TYR A 359 1.60 -26.64 -2.05
N SER A 360 0.41 -26.13 -1.70
CA SER A 360 -0.12 -24.91 -2.30
C SER A 360 0.76 -23.69 -2.05
N THR A 361 1.36 -23.61 -0.86
CA THR A 361 2.27 -22.51 -0.50
C THR A 361 3.55 -22.61 -1.32
N MET A 362 4.18 -23.79 -1.38
CA MET A 362 5.37 -24.03 -2.20
C MET A 362 5.12 -23.70 -3.67
N ILE A 363 4.06 -24.27 -4.28
CA ILE A 363 3.69 -24.01 -5.68
C ILE A 363 3.50 -22.52 -5.95
N LYS A 364 2.82 -21.80 -5.04
CA LYS A 364 2.61 -20.35 -5.18
C LYS A 364 3.91 -19.57 -5.13
N VAL A 365 4.80 -19.88 -4.18
CA VAL A 365 6.09 -19.20 -4.04
C VAL A 365 6.92 -19.33 -5.32
N PHE A 366 7.02 -20.53 -5.89
CA PHE A 366 7.77 -20.74 -7.13
C PHE A 366 7.06 -20.19 -8.37
N ALA A 367 5.72 -20.19 -8.40
CA ALA A 367 4.93 -19.54 -9.45
C ALA A 367 5.14 -18.02 -9.49
N ASP A 368 5.06 -17.36 -8.33
CA ASP A 368 5.27 -15.91 -8.19
C ASP A 368 6.73 -15.52 -8.51
N ALA A 369 7.67 -16.43 -8.25
CA ALA A 369 9.07 -16.34 -8.66
C ALA A 369 9.33 -16.61 -10.16
N LYS A 370 8.28 -16.83 -10.97
CA LYS A 370 8.34 -17.17 -12.41
C LYS A 370 9.06 -18.49 -12.72
N MET A 371 9.21 -19.38 -11.74
CA MET A 371 9.80 -20.72 -11.89
C MET A 371 8.71 -21.78 -12.07
N TRP A 372 7.97 -21.70 -13.17
CA TRP A 372 6.86 -22.60 -13.48
C TRP A 372 7.25 -24.08 -13.52
N GLN A 373 8.49 -24.41 -13.93
CA GLN A 373 9.01 -25.79 -13.94
C GLN A 373 9.05 -26.40 -12.54
N MET A 374 9.56 -25.63 -11.58
CA MET A 374 9.62 -26.04 -10.18
C MET A 374 8.21 -26.18 -9.61
N ALA A 375 7.29 -25.26 -9.94
CA ALA A 375 5.89 -25.36 -9.54
C ALA A 375 5.22 -26.65 -10.06
N LEU A 376 5.52 -27.08 -11.30
CA LEU A 376 5.04 -28.35 -11.85
C LEU A 376 5.69 -29.56 -11.19
N HIS A 377 6.99 -29.50 -10.91
CA HIS A 377 7.70 -30.57 -10.20
C HIS A 377 7.11 -30.79 -8.79
N ILE A 378 6.85 -29.72 -8.05
CA ILE A 378 6.25 -29.79 -6.70
C ILE A 378 4.84 -30.40 -6.74
N ARG A 379 4.08 -30.17 -7.83
CA ARG A 379 2.79 -30.82 -8.04
C ARG A 379 2.96 -32.33 -8.28
N GLU A 380 4.00 -32.76 -9.00
CA GLU A 380 4.30 -34.18 -9.19
C GLU A 380 4.68 -34.85 -7.85
N ASP A 381 5.44 -34.15 -7.01
CA ASP A 381 5.78 -34.61 -5.66
C ASP A 381 4.53 -34.70 -4.77
N MET A 382 3.63 -33.71 -4.87
CA MET A 382 2.32 -33.71 -4.20
C MET A 382 1.48 -34.94 -4.58
N LEU A 383 1.39 -35.24 -5.87
CA LEU A 383 0.66 -36.41 -6.38
C LEU A 383 1.32 -37.72 -5.96
N SER A 384 2.65 -37.77 -5.94
CA SER A 384 3.44 -38.93 -5.49
C SER A 384 3.27 -39.19 -3.99
N ALA A 385 3.10 -38.14 -3.19
CA ALA A 385 2.72 -38.21 -1.77
C ALA A 385 1.23 -38.56 -1.57
N GLY A 386 0.46 -38.73 -2.64
CA GLY A 386 -0.96 -39.08 -2.60
C GLY A 386 -1.88 -37.94 -2.18
N VAL A 387 -1.40 -36.69 -2.24
CA VAL A 387 -2.17 -35.49 -1.93
C VAL A 387 -2.81 -34.94 -3.21
N VAL A 388 -4.11 -34.67 -3.19
CA VAL A 388 -4.87 -34.26 -4.39
C VAL A 388 -4.87 -32.72 -4.52
N PRO A 389 -4.51 -32.15 -5.68
CA PRO A 389 -4.59 -30.72 -5.93
C PRO A 389 -6.02 -30.18 -5.82
N ASN A 390 -6.19 -29.03 -5.18
CA ASN A 390 -7.44 -28.29 -5.15
C ASN A 390 -7.47 -27.20 -6.24
N ILE A 391 -8.61 -26.52 -6.39
CA ILE A 391 -8.79 -25.45 -7.40
C ILE A 391 -7.77 -24.31 -7.27
N VAL A 392 -7.28 -24.02 -6.05
CA VAL A 392 -6.28 -22.97 -5.81
C VAL A 392 -4.95 -23.37 -6.43
N ILE A 393 -4.54 -24.63 -6.28
CA ILE A 393 -3.31 -25.16 -6.86
C ILE A 393 -3.40 -25.16 -8.39
N TRP A 394 -4.49 -25.68 -8.95
CA TRP A 394 -4.72 -25.67 -10.40
C TRP A 394 -4.69 -24.25 -10.98
N SER A 395 -5.42 -23.31 -10.37
CA SER A 395 -5.42 -21.91 -10.81
C SER A 395 -4.04 -21.26 -10.72
N THR A 396 -3.24 -21.61 -9.72
CA THR A 396 -1.88 -21.08 -9.53
C THR A 396 -0.94 -21.59 -10.61
N LEU A 397 -0.99 -22.90 -10.91
CA LEU A 397 -0.18 -23.53 -11.95
C LEU A 397 -0.56 -23.03 -13.35
N LEU A 398 -1.86 -22.88 -13.63
CA LEU A 398 -2.36 -22.30 -14.86
C LEU A 398 -1.85 -20.88 -15.05
N SER A 399 -1.91 -20.05 -14.00
CA SER A 399 -1.38 -18.69 -14.01
C SER A 399 0.14 -18.67 -14.24
N ALA A 400 0.88 -19.56 -13.58
CA ALA A 400 2.34 -19.67 -13.76
C ALA A 400 2.71 -20.00 -15.21
N CYS A 401 2.05 -20.98 -15.82
CA CYS A 401 2.29 -21.36 -17.23
C CYS A 401 1.85 -20.26 -18.20
N ALA A 402 0.67 -19.68 -17.98
CA ALA A 402 0.14 -18.58 -18.79
C ALA A 402 1.07 -17.36 -18.79
N ASN A 403 1.54 -16.93 -17.61
CA ASN A 403 2.44 -15.79 -17.47
C ASN A 403 3.85 -16.07 -18.03
N ALA A 404 4.24 -17.34 -18.15
CA ALA A 404 5.46 -17.77 -18.83
C ALA A 404 5.29 -17.87 -20.36
N GLY A 405 4.10 -17.59 -20.91
CA GLY A 405 3.80 -17.71 -22.34
C GLY A 405 3.57 -19.15 -22.83
N LEU A 406 3.44 -20.11 -21.91
CA LEU A 406 3.31 -21.53 -22.21
C LEU A 406 1.84 -21.93 -22.36
N VAL A 407 1.26 -21.57 -23.49
CA VAL A 407 -0.17 -21.79 -23.78
C VAL A 407 -0.53 -23.28 -23.84
N ASP A 408 0.28 -24.10 -24.52
CA ASP A 408 -0.02 -25.54 -24.66
C ASP A 408 0.05 -26.30 -23.32
N PRO A 409 1.11 -26.14 -22.50
CA PRO A 409 1.14 -26.71 -21.15
C PRO A 409 -0.03 -26.23 -20.28
N ALA A 410 -0.41 -24.95 -20.37
CA ALA A 410 -1.55 -24.44 -19.61
C ALA A 410 -2.87 -25.10 -20.01
N ILE A 411 -3.11 -25.33 -21.31
CA ILE A 411 -4.31 -26.03 -21.78
C ILE A 411 -4.32 -27.49 -21.34
N GLN A 412 -3.17 -28.18 -21.40
CA GLN A 412 -3.05 -29.55 -20.91
C GLN A 412 -3.35 -29.65 -19.41
N LEU A 413 -2.86 -28.71 -18.60
CA LEU A 413 -3.18 -28.64 -17.17
C LEU A 413 -4.67 -28.41 -16.90
N PHE A 414 -5.33 -27.59 -17.74
CA PHE A 414 -6.75 -27.35 -17.62
C PHE A 414 -7.58 -28.60 -17.97
N GLU A 415 -7.20 -29.33 -19.01
CA GLU A 415 -7.82 -30.61 -19.35
C GLU A 415 -7.61 -31.65 -18.23
N GLU A 416 -6.41 -31.72 -17.64
CA GLU A 416 -6.10 -32.59 -16.51
C GLU A 416 -6.95 -32.23 -15.27
N MET A 417 -7.15 -30.93 -15.00
CA MET A 417 -8.03 -30.45 -13.94
C MET A 417 -9.49 -30.95 -14.11
N LEU A 418 -10.00 -30.95 -15.35
CA LEU A 418 -11.36 -31.46 -15.65
C LEU A 418 -11.47 -32.98 -15.45
N VAL A 419 -10.45 -33.73 -15.89
CA VAL A 419 -10.40 -35.19 -15.76
C VAL A 419 -10.24 -35.63 -14.30
N THR A 420 -9.57 -34.83 -13.47
CA THR A 420 -9.41 -35.09 -12.03
C THR A 420 -10.64 -34.73 -11.20
N GLY A 421 -11.72 -34.29 -11.83
CA GLY A 421 -12.98 -33.98 -11.15
C GLY A 421 -13.05 -32.57 -10.56
N CYS A 422 -12.12 -31.68 -10.91
CA CYS A 422 -12.08 -30.32 -10.37
C CYS A 422 -12.84 -29.33 -11.26
N GLU A 423 -13.76 -28.58 -10.67
CA GLU A 423 -14.56 -27.58 -11.38
C GLU A 423 -13.74 -26.32 -11.67
N PRO A 424 -13.60 -25.90 -12.95
CA PRO A 424 -12.92 -24.67 -13.31
C PRO A 424 -13.71 -23.46 -12.80
N ASN A 425 -13.02 -22.53 -12.14
CA ASN A 425 -13.59 -21.22 -11.86
C ASN A 425 -13.36 -20.24 -13.04
N ALA A 426 -14.00 -19.06 -12.97
CA ALA A 426 -13.82 -18.02 -13.98
C ALA A 426 -12.35 -17.57 -14.15
N GLN A 427 -11.57 -17.61 -13.06
CA GLN A 427 -10.14 -17.25 -13.09
C GLN A 427 -9.34 -18.20 -13.97
N CYS A 428 -9.57 -19.51 -13.89
CA CYS A 428 -8.90 -20.51 -14.73
C CYS A 428 -9.17 -20.25 -16.22
N CYS A 429 -10.44 -20.02 -16.57
CA CYS A 429 -10.87 -19.75 -17.93
C CYS A 429 -10.26 -18.44 -18.47
N ASN A 430 -10.35 -17.35 -17.68
CA ASN A 430 -9.81 -16.05 -18.05
C ASN A 430 -8.28 -16.09 -18.21
N THR A 431 -7.59 -16.84 -17.36
CA THR A 431 -6.13 -17.00 -17.42
C THR A 431 -5.70 -17.65 -18.75
N LEU A 432 -6.40 -18.70 -19.19
CA LEU A 432 -6.13 -19.34 -20.48
C LEU A 432 -6.44 -18.44 -21.67
N LEU A 433 -7.59 -17.78 -21.66
CA LEU A 433 -7.96 -16.86 -22.74
C LEU A 433 -6.94 -15.73 -22.83
N HIS A 434 -6.53 -15.17 -21.68
CA HIS A 434 -5.50 -14.13 -21.63
C HIS A 434 -4.17 -14.64 -22.16
N ALA A 435 -3.72 -15.84 -21.79
CA ALA A 435 -2.49 -16.45 -22.31
C ALA A 435 -2.51 -16.59 -23.84
N CYS A 436 -3.65 -17.03 -24.40
CA CYS A 436 -3.82 -17.13 -25.85
C CYS A 436 -3.73 -15.76 -26.52
N VAL A 437 -4.37 -14.73 -25.94
CA VAL A 437 -4.38 -13.36 -26.48
C VAL A 437 -2.99 -12.71 -26.41
N GLU A 438 -2.27 -12.84 -25.31
CA GLU A 438 -0.90 -12.33 -25.17
C GLU A 438 0.09 -13.04 -26.10
N SER A 439 -0.17 -14.31 -26.42
CA SER A 439 0.62 -15.08 -27.39
C SER A 439 0.14 -14.90 -28.83
N CYS A 440 -0.73 -13.93 -29.10
CA CYS A 440 -1.35 -13.64 -30.41
C CYS A 440 -2.13 -14.82 -31.04
N GLN A 441 -2.52 -15.82 -30.25
CA GLN A 441 -3.35 -16.96 -30.69
C GLN A 441 -4.86 -16.63 -30.57
N TYR A 442 -5.30 -15.56 -31.21
CA TYR A 442 -6.66 -15.03 -31.07
C TYR A 442 -7.75 -16.02 -31.50
N ASP A 443 -7.56 -16.71 -32.62
CA ASP A 443 -8.50 -17.71 -33.13
C ASP A 443 -8.72 -18.85 -32.13
N ARG A 444 -7.65 -19.31 -31.48
CA ARG A 444 -7.72 -20.35 -30.44
C ARG A 444 -8.49 -19.86 -29.22
N ALA A 445 -8.30 -18.61 -28.80
CA ALA A 445 -9.05 -18.01 -27.70
C ALA A 445 -10.57 -17.99 -27.99
N PHE A 446 -10.96 -17.58 -29.21
CA PHE A 446 -12.36 -17.59 -29.61
C PHE A 446 -12.93 -19.01 -29.72
N ARG A 447 -12.19 -19.97 -30.28
CA ARG A 447 -12.62 -21.38 -30.33
C ARG A 447 -12.88 -21.94 -28.93
N LEU A 448 -11.97 -21.70 -27.97
CA LEU A 448 -12.17 -22.12 -26.58
C LEU A 448 -13.42 -21.47 -25.97
N PHE A 449 -13.59 -20.16 -26.14
CA PHE A 449 -14.76 -19.43 -25.62
C PHE A 449 -16.09 -19.99 -26.15
N TYR A 450 -16.22 -20.16 -27.46
CA TYR A 450 -17.46 -20.69 -28.06
C TYR A 450 -17.69 -22.15 -27.67
N THR A 451 -16.63 -22.97 -27.65
CA THR A 451 -16.74 -24.37 -27.20
C THR A 451 -17.24 -24.44 -25.76
N TRP A 452 -16.66 -23.67 -24.84
CA TRP A 452 -17.11 -23.65 -23.45
C TRP A 452 -18.54 -23.14 -23.30
N LYS A 453 -18.93 -22.15 -24.10
CA LYS A 453 -20.30 -21.61 -24.10
C LYS A 453 -21.33 -22.63 -24.60
N GLU A 454 -21.01 -23.41 -25.64
CA GLU A 454 -21.91 -24.39 -26.24
C GLU A 454 -21.98 -25.70 -25.45
N THR A 455 -20.83 -26.24 -25.03
CA THR A 455 -20.76 -27.59 -24.44
C THR A 455 -20.66 -27.59 -22.91
N GLY A 456 -20.34 -26.45 -22.29
CA GLY A 456 -19.91 -26.40 -20.89
C GLY A 456 -18.62 -27.19 -20.65
N PHE A 457 -18.32 -27.43 -19.37
CA PHE A 457 -17.18 -28.23 -18.92
C PHE A 457 -17.64 -29.64 -18.55
N LYS A 458 -17.00 -30.64 -19.17
CA LYS A 458 -17.23 -32.05 -18.88
C LYS A 458 -16.27 -32.48 -17.77
N ILE A 459 -16.79 -32.68 -16.56
CA ILE A 459 -16.03 -33.06 -15.38
C ILE A 459 -16.25 -34.55 -15.09
N CYS A 460 -15.17 -35.30 -14.93
CA CYS A 460 -15.21 -36.73 -14.62
C CYS A 460 -15.04 -36.97 -13.11
N PHE A 461 -16.02 -37.63 -12.47
CA PHE A 461 -15.84 -38.13 -11.11
C PHE A 461 -15.45 -39.61 -11.16
N PHE A 462 -14.17 -39.90 -10.94
CA PHE A 462 -13.74 -41.28 -10.67
C PHE A 462 -13.98 -41.61 -9.19
N ASP A 463 -14.59 -42.76 -8.92
CA ASP A 463 -14.71 -43.28 -7.56
C ASP A 463 -13.31 -43.39 -6.93
N LYS A 464 -13.23 -43.19 -5.61
CA LYS A 464 -12.06 -42.88 -4.76
C LYS A 464 -10.86 -43.84 -4.87
N LYS A 465 -10.92 -44.89 -5.70
CA LYS A 465 -10.00 -46.02 -5.78
C LYS A 465 -8.95 -45.94 -6.88
N LEU A 466 -8.91 -44.90 -7.71
CA LEU A 466 -8.00 -44.82 -8.87
C LEU A 466 -7.00 -43.64 -8.85
N ARG A 467 -6.38 -43.41 -7.69
CA ARG A 467 -5.07 -42.70 -7.60
C ARG A 467 -3.96 -43.35 -8.46
N TYR A 468 -4.20 -44.57 -8.94
CA TYR A 468 -3.30 -45.33 -9.81
C TYR A 468 -3.08 -44.71 -11.21
N TYR A 469 -4.06 -44.00 -11.78
CA TYR A 469 -3.94 -43.45 -13.15
C TYR A 469 -3.10 -42.16 -13.27
N SER A 470 -2.93 -41.40 -12.17
CA SER A 470 -2.01 -40.25 -12.14
C SER A 470 -0.55 -40.66 -12.40
N ARG A 471 -0.18 -41.90 -12.04
CA ARG A 471 1.14 -42.49 -12.31
C ARG A 471 1.35 -42.88 -13.79
N VAL A 472 0.28 -43.16 -14.52
CA VAL A 472 0.34 -43.54 -15.94
C VAL A 472 0.40 -42.31 -16.84
N ILE A 473 -0.31 -41.23 -16.49
CA ILE A 473 -0.30 -39.95 -17.24
C ILE A 473 1.07 -39.25 -17.11
N SER A 474 1.71 -39.30 -15.94
CA SER A 474 3.06 -38.75 -15.73
C SER A 474 4.16 -39.51 -16.48
N SER A 475 4.04 -40.83 -16.70
CA SER A 475 5.01 -41.56 -17.54
C SER A 475 4.90 -41.27 -19.05
N GLY A 476 3.81 -40.62 -19.47
CA GLY A 476 3.51 -40.31 -20.88
C GLY A 476 4.01 -38.96 -21.39
N MET A 477 4.55 -38.09 -20.53
CA MET A 477 5.00 -36.73 -20.91
C MET A 477 6.21 -36.71 -21.87
N ASN A 478 6.78 -37.87 -22.21
CA ASN A 478 7.90 -37.99 -23.15
C ASN A 478 7.52 -38.27 -24.61
N ASN A 479 6.24 -38.38 -24.98
CA ASN A 479 5.84 -38.56 -26.38
C ASN A 479 5.15 -37.31 -26.95
N ARG A 480 5.76 -36.76 -28.01
CA ARG A 480 5.42 -35.51 -28.69
C ARG A 480 4.12 -35.50 -29.51
N ASP A 481 3.23 -36.46 -29.35
CA ASP A 481 1.96 -36.49 -30.09
C ASP A 481 0.76 -36.29 -29.17
N GLY A 482 0.06 -35.18 -29.45
CA GLY A 482 -1.05 -34.67 -28.65
C GLY A 482 -2.30 -35.53 -28.68
N THR A 483 -3.20 -35.16 -27.76
CA THR A 483 -4.58 -35.64 -27.59
C THR A 483 -4.74 -36.84 -26.64
N ILE A 484 -4.85 -36.54 -25.34
CA ILE A 484 -5.28 -37.46 -24.28
C ILE A 484 -6.69 -38.03 -24.58
N SER A 485 -7.49 -37.34 -25.39
CA SER A 485 -8.84 -37.75 -25.80
C SER A 485 -8.91 -39.09 -26.55
N SER A 486 -7.85 -39.50 -27.27
CA SER A 486 -7.87 -40.72 -28.09
C SER A 486 -7.61 -42.02 -27.31
N LYS A 487 -7.05 -41.96 -26.09
CA LYS A 487 -6.80 -43.14 -25.26
C LYS A 487 -7.92 -43.43 -24.26
N LEU A 488 -8.72 -42.42 -23.89
CA LEU A 488 -9.89 -42.59 -23.03
C LEU A 488 -11.01 -43.44 -23.69
N THR A 489 -10.98 -43.59 -25.01
CA THR A 489 -12.00 -44.32 -25.78
C THR A 489 -11.78 -45.84 -25.84
N SER A 490 -10.67 -46.36 -25.30
CA SER A 490 -10.33 -47.79 -25.36
C SER A 490 -10.60 -48.59 -24.09
N MET A 491 -11.22 -48.00 -23.06
CA MET A 491 -11.65 -48.73 -21.86
C MET A 491 -13.16 -48.84 -21.79
N GLN A 492 -13.73 -49.62 -22.70
CA GLN A 492 -15.05 -50.23 -22.51
C GLN A 492 -14.88 -51.48 -21.62
N ASP A 493 -14.93 -51.30 -20.30
CA ASP A 493 -15.66 -52.23 -19.44
C ASP A 493 -15.78 -51.72 -18.00
N GLY A 494 -17.02 -51.51 -17.54
CA GLY A 494 -17.38 -51.50 -16.11
C GLY A 494 -17.73 -50.17 -15.43
N GLY A 495 -18.98 -49.71 -15.57
CA GLY A 495 -19.68 -48.84 -14.58
C GLY A 495 -19.77 -47.34 -14.93
N PRO A 496 -20.86 -46.63 -14.53
CA PRO A 496 -21.17 -45.30 -15.04
C PRO A 496 -20.24 -44.23 -14.47
N SER A 497 -19.36 -43.68 -15.31
CA SER A 497 -18.71 -42.40 -15.07
C SER A 497 -19.80 -41.34 -14.82
N LEU A 498 -19.93 -40.84 -13.60
CA LEU A 498 -20.77 -39.67 -13.31
C LEU A 498 -20.13 -38.46 -14.01
N LEU A 499 -20.58 -38.20 -15.24
CA LEU A 499 -20.19 -37.05 -16.04
C LEU A 499 -21.04 -35.86 -15.60
N MET A 500 -20.42 -34.90 -14.91
CA MET A 500 -21.07 -33.63 -14.59
C MET A 500 -20.74 -32.63 -15.68
N VAL A 501 -21.78 -32.06 -16.31
CA VAL A 501 -21.60 -30.93 -17.24
C VAL A 501 -21.86 -29.64 -16.47
N VAL A 502 -20.80 -28.88 -16.24
CA VAL A 502 -20.89 -27.56 -15.59
C VAL A 502 -21.02 -26.49 -16.66
N PRO A 503 -22.05 -25.62 -16.62
CA PRO A 503 -22.21 -24.56 -17.59
C PRO A 503 -21.10 -23.52 -17.45
N PHE A 504 -20.52 -23.10 -18.57
CA PHE A 504 -19.59 -21.96 -18.57
C PHE A 504 -20.36 -20.67 -18.31
N LYS A 505 -19.90 -19.90 -17.32
CA LYS A 505 -20.45 -18.58 -16.99
C LYS A 505 -19.41 -17.51 -17.31
N PRO A 506 -19.50 -16.86 -18.48
CA PRO A 506 -18.58 -15.78 -18.82
C PRO A 506 -18.77 -14.60 -17.86
N THR A 507 -17.69 -13.87 -17.61
CA THR A 507 -17.64 -12.71 -16.72
C THR A 507 -17.21 -11.46 -17.50
N VAL A 508 -17.35 -10.27 -16.91
CA VAL A 508 -16.87 -9.02 -17.55
C VAL A 508 -15.39 -9.12 -17.99
N PRO A 509 -14.45 -9.65 -17.16
CA PRO A 509 -13.08 -9.91 -17.61
C PRO A 509 -12.97 -10.86 -18.82
N THR A 510 -13.83 -11.89 -18.91
CA THR A 510 -13.84 -12.82 -20.05
C THR A 510 -14.07 -12.08 -21.36
N PHE A 511 -15.09 -11.21 -21.40
CA PHE A 511 -15.41 -10.40 -22.58
C PHE A 511 -14.32 -9.37 -22.87
N ASN A 512 -13.77 -8.71 -21.84
CA ASN A 512 -12.70 -7.73 -22.02
C ASN A 512 -11.43 -8.35 -22.66
N ILE A 513 -11.08 -9.58 -22.27
CA ILE A 513 -9.95 -10.31 -22.87
C ILE A 513 -10.21 -10.57 -24.36
N LEU A 514 -11.41 -11.04 -24.72
CA LEU A 514 -11.78 -11.31 -26.12
C LEU A 514 -11.91 -10.03 -26.95
N MET A 515 -12.43 -8.94 -26.36
CA MET A 515 -12.48 -7.64 -27.00
C MET A 515 -11.08 -7.11 -27.31
N LYS A 516 -10.11 -7.31 -26.40
CA LYS A 516 -8.70 -6.98 -26.65
C LYS A 516 -8.15 -7.81 -27.82
N ALA A 517 -8.56 -9.08 -27.94
CA ALA A 517 -8.19 -9.96 -29.06
C ALA A 517 -8.70 -9.48 -30.43
N CYS A 518 -9.77 -8.67 -30.47
CA CYS A 518 -10.30 -8.12 -31.72
C CYS A 518 -9.37 -7.08 -32.35
N GLY A 519 -8.49 -6.43 -31.57
CA GLY A 519 -7.61 -5.38 -32.07
C GLY A 519 -8.40 -4.25 -32.76
N SER A 520 -8.20 -4.09 -34.07
CA SER A 520 -8.90 -3.09 -34.92
C SER A 520 -10.27 -3.55 -35.43
N ASP A 521 -10.70 -4.79 -35.18
CA ASP A 521 -12.04 -5.27 -35.55
C ASP A 521 -13.08 -4.78 -34.54
N PHE A 522 -13.47 -3.51 -34.70
CA PHE A 522 -14.45 -2.88 -33.82
C PHE A 522 -15.86 -3.48 -33.95
N TYR A 523 -16.21 -4.09 -35.10
CA TYR A 523 -17.52 -4.74 -35.28
C TYR A 523 -17.63 -5.94 -34.33
N ARG A 524 -16.60 -6.78 -34.29
CA ARG A 524 -16.53 -7.92 -33.39
C ARG A 524 -16.44 -7.50 -31.93
N ALA A 525 -15.65 -6.47 -31.62
CA ALA A 525 -15.59 -5.91 -30.26
C ALA A 525 -16.93 -5.35 -29.77
N LYS A 526 -17.68 -4.65 -30.65
CA LYS A 526 -19.03 -4.17 -30.34
C LYS A 526 -20.02 -5.31 -30.14
N ALA A 527 -19.99 -6.33 -31.00
CA ALA A 527 -20.85 -7.51 -30.86
C ALA A 527 -20.63 -8.21 -29.51
N LEU A 528 -19.38 -8.37 -29.07
CA LEU A 528 -19.04 -8.90 -27.74
C LEU A 528 -19.55 -8.01 -26.60
N MET A 529 -19.50 -6.68 -26.75
CA MET A 529 -20.03 -5.76 -25.75
C MET A 529 -21.56 -5.83 -25.66
N ASP A 530 -22.25 -5.98 -26.79
CA ASP A 530 -23.70 -6.13 -26.82
C ASP A 530 -24.10 -7.50 -26.25
N GLU A 531 -23.37 -8.57 -26.58
CA GLU A 531 -23.54 -9.89 -25.98
C GLU A 531 -23.38 -9.84 -24.44
N MET A 532 -22.33 -9.17 -23.95
CA MET A 532 -22.11 -8.99 -22.51
C MET A 532 -23.33 -8.33 -21.83
N LYS A 533 -23.93 -7.31 -22.45
CA LYS A 533 -25.16 -6.65 -21.95
C LYS A 533 -26.37 -7.58 -21.98
N THR A 534 -26.54 -8.38 -23.04
CA THR A 534 -27.68 -9.32 -23.15
C THR A 534 -27.66 -10.41 -22.09
N ILE A 535 -26.48 -10.83 -21.63
CA ILE A 535 -26.30 -11.79 -20.54
C ILE A 535 -26.54 -11.14 -19.16
N GLY A 536 -26.76 -9.81 -19.10
CA GLY A 536 -27.00 -9.06 -17.87
C GLY A 536 -25.73 -8.59 -17.16
N LEU A 537 -24.57 -8.62 -17.83
CA LEU A 537 -23.32 -8.08 -17.30
C LEU A 537 -23.19 -6.60 -17.66
N THR A 538 -22.73 -5.79 -16.72
CA THR A 538 -22.50 -4.35 -16.93
C THR A 538 -21.08 -4.09 -17.44
N PRO A 539 -20.90 -3.45 -18.61
CA PRO A 539 -19.57 -3.08 -19.08
C PRO A 539 -18.88 -2.12 -18.10
N ASN A 540 -17.59 -2.35 -17.82
CA ASN A 540 -16.80 -1.52 -16.90
C ASN A 540 -15.83 -0.58 -17.67
N HIS A 541 -15.03 0.21 -16.93
CA HIS A 541 -14.06 1.14 -17.53
C HIS A 541 -13.10 0.47 -18.53
N ILE A 542 -12.69 -0.78 -18.27
CA ILE A 542 -11.83 -1.56 -19.17
C ILE A 542 -12.58 -1.92 -20.45
N SER A 543 -13.84 -2.36 -20.35
CA SER A 543 -14.67 -2.70 -21.51
C SER A 543 -14.81 -1.53 -22.48
N TRP A 544 -15.14 -0.35 -21.95
CA TRP A 544 -15.31 0.85 -22.77
C TRP A 544 -13.99 1.37 -23.33
N SER A 545 -12.91 1.37 -22.53
CA SER A 545 -11.59 1.77 -23.01
C SER A 545 -11.11 0.85 -24.14
N THR A 546 -11.29 -0.46 -23.99
CA THR A 546 -10.92 -1.44 -25.03
C THR A 546 -11.72 -1.24 -26.31
N LEU A 547 -13.02 -0.91 -26.20
CA LEU A 547 -13.85 -0.61 -27.36
C LEU A 547 -13.41 0.69 -28.05
N ILE A 548 -13.15 1.76 -27.30
CA ILE A 548 -12.66 3.04 -27.85
C ILE A 548 -11.31 2.85 -28.55
N ASP A 549 -10.40 2.07 -27.96
CA ASP A 549 -9.11 1.73 -28.55
C ASP A 549 -9.28 0.96 -29.87
N SER A 550 -10.22 0.00 -29.93
CA SER A 550 -10.53 -0.73 -31.17
C SER A 550 -11.06 0.17 -32.29
N TYR A 551 -11.90 1.17 -31.97
CA TYR A 551 -12.35 2.18 -32.93
C TYR A 551 -11.21 3.11 -33.37
N GLY A 552 -10.32 3.49 -32.44
CA GLY A 552 -9.12 4.30 -32.72
C GLY A 552 -8.21 3.62 -33.72
N ALA A 553 -7.84 2.36 -33.45
CA ALA A 553 -7.00 1.53 -34.32
C ALA A 553 -7.64 1.27 -35.70
N ALA A 554 -8.97 1.27 -35.79
CA ALA A 554 -9.71 1.10 -37.05
C ALA A 554 -9.89 2.41 -37.85
N HIS A 555 -9.30 3.52 -37.39
CA HIS A 555 -9.49 4.86 -37.94
C HIS A 555 -10.97 5.33 -37.99
N ASN A 556 -11.79 4.94 -37.00
CA ASN A 556 -13.19 5.33 -36.89
C ASN A 556 -13.43 6.26 -35.68
N LEU A 557 -13.16 7.54 -35.87
CA LEU A 557 -13.33 8.56 -34.82
C LEU A 557 -14.78 8.73 -34.36
N SER A 558 -15.75 8.68 -35.27
CA SER A 558 -17.16 8.92 -34.91
C SER A 558 -17.68 7.82 -33.98
N GLY A 559 -17.32 6.56 -34.24
CA GLY A 559 -17.60 5.43 -33.36
C GLY A 559 -16.90 5.54 -32.01
N ALA A 560 -15.62 5.92 -31.98
CA ALA A 560 -14.86 6.13 -30.75
C ALA A 560 -15.52 7.19 -29.83
N MET A 561 -15.92 8.32 -30.41
CA MET A 561 -16.57 9.41 -29.67
C MET A 561 -17.99 9.04 -29.21
N GLN A 562 -18.73 8.25 -30.01
CA GLN A 562 -20.03 7.73 -29.59
C GLN A 562 -19.88 6.76 -28.41
N ALA A 563 -18.87 5.89 -28.43
CA ALA A 563 -18.58 4.98 -27.32
C ALA A 563 -18.14 5.74 -26.06
N PHE A 564 -17.33 6.79 -26.19
CA PHE A 564 -16.95 7.66 -25.07
C PHE A 564 -18.15 8.37 -24.43
N ARG A 565 -19.07 8.90 -25.24
CA ARG A 565 -20.31 9.51 -24.74
C ARG A 565 -21.23 8.48 -24.08
N ALA A 566 -21.38 7.31 -24.69
CA ALA A 566 -22.18 6.23 -24.10
C ALA A 566 -21.61 5.75 -22.74
N MET A 567 -20.29 5.80 -22.56
CA MET A 567 -19.65 5.58 -21.26
C MET A 567 -20.04 6.65 -20.23
N GLN A 568 -20.13 7.92 -20.63
CA GLN A 568 -20.56 9.02 -19.77
C GLN A 568 -22.06 8.92 -19.40
N ASP A 569 -22.91 8.64 -20.39
CA ASP A 569 -24.37 8.49 -20.21
C ASP A 569 -24.74 7.27 -19.36
N GLY A 570 -23.88 6.24 -19.35
CA GLY A 570 -24.00 5.06 -18.50
C GLY A 570 -23.75 5.31 -17.00
N GLY A 571 -23.53 6.57 -16.59
CA GLY A 571 -23.34 6.95 -15.19
C GLY A 571 -21.95 6.60 -14.61
N MET A 572 -20.98 6.24 -15.46
CA MET A 572 -19.62 5.98 -14.98
C MET A 572 -18.84 7.29 -14.82
N LYS A 573 -18.17 7.43 -13.68
CA LYS A 573 -17.26 8.55 -13.44
C LYS A 573 -16.06 8.42 -14.37
N LEU A 574 -15.89 9.39 -15.26
CA LEU A 574 -14.73 9.47 -16.14
C LEU A 574 -13.46 9.67 -15.30
N ASP A 575 -12.44 8.87 -15.58
CA ASP A 575 -11.13 8.93 -14.95
C ASP A 575 -10.04 9.28 -15.98
N VAL A 576 -8.79 9.32 -15.51
CA VAL A 576 -7.64 9.65 -16.35
C VAL A 576 -7.49 8.68 -17.53
N ALA A 577 -7.78 7.39 -17.32
CA ALA A 577 -7.64 6.35 -18.34
C ALA A 577 -8.67 6.50 -19.46
N ALA A 578 -9.93 6.81 -19.12
CA ALA A 578 -11.01 7.05 -20.08
C ALA A 578 -10.67 8.22 -21.03
N TYR A 579 -10.29 9.38 -20.48
CA TYR A 579 -9.88 10.53 -21.28
C TYR A 579 -8.62 10.24 -22.11
N THR A 580 -7.62 9.57 -21.54
CA THR A 580 -6.38 9.25 -22.27
C THR A 580 -6.65 8.33 -23.46
N THR A 581 -7.57 7.37 -23.32
CA THR A 581 -7.91 6.44 -24.41
C THR A 581 -8.70 7.13 -25.52
N ALA A 582 -9.64 8.02 -25.18
CA ALA A 582 -10.37 8.82 -26.16
C ALA A 582 -9.45 9.82 -26.90
N ILE A 583 -8.54 10.46 -26.16
CA ILE A 583 -7.49 11.33 -26.73
C ILE A 583 -6.59 10.52 -27.68
N LYS A 584 -6.11 9.34 -27.25
CA LYS A 584 -5.31 8.45 -28.10
C LYS A 584 -6.02 8.11 -29.40
N ALA A 585 -7.29 7.72 -29.34
CA ALA A 585 -8.09 7.45 -30.54
C ALA A 585 -8.21 8.69 -31.45
N CYS A 586 -8.37 9.90 -30.90
CA CYS A 586 -8.39 11.14 -31.70
C CYS A 586 -7.04 11.41 -32.39
N VAL A 587 -5.94 11.16 -31.69
CA VAL A 587 -4.58 11.33 -32.18
C VAL A 587 -4.25 10.35 -33.31
N GLU A 588 -4.61 9.07 -33.16
CA GLU A 588 -4.45 8.04 -34.19
C GLU A 588 -5.26 8.32 -35.46
N ASN A 589 -6.35 9.08 -35.31
CA ASN A 589 -7.20 9.55 -36.41
C ASN A 589 -6.79 10.92 -36.99
N LYS A 590 -5.65 11.48 -36.57
CA LYS A 590 -5.15 12.81 -36.97
C LYS A 590 -6.13 13.96 -36.72
N ASN A 591 -7.09 13.80 -35.81
CA ASN A 591 -8.06 14.85 -35.48
C ASN A 591 -7.66 15.55 -34.17
N LEU A 592 -6.67 16.42 -34.30
CA LEU A 592 -6.06 17.12 -33.16
C LEU A 592 -7.06 18.05 -32.45
N ARG A 593 -7.98 18.66 -33.19
CA ARG A 593 -8.96 19.59 -32.62
C ARG A 593 -9.80 18.96 -31.51
N VAL A 594 -10.29 17.73 -31.74
CA VAL A 594 -11.09 16.99 -30.76
C VAL A 594 -10.21 16.47 -29.61
N ALA A 595 -8.97 16.06 -29.89
CA ALA A 595 -8.02 15.66 -28.86
C ALA A 595 -7.74 16.81 -27.87
N TYR A 596 -7.51 18.03 -28.38
CA TYR A 596 -7.33 19.23 -27.55
C TYR A 596 -8.59 19.60 -26.76
N SER A 597 -9.78 19.48 -27.36
CA SER A 597 -11.02 19.76 -26.62
C SER A 597 -11.21 18.81 -25.44
N LEU A 598 -10.92 17.51 -25.63
CA LEU A 598 -11.00 16.50 -24.57
C LEU A 598 -9.95 16.72 -23.49
N TYR A 599 -8.75 17.16 -23.85
CA TYR A 599 -7.69 17.51 -22.90
C TYR A 599 -8.09 18.70 -22.02
N GLU A 600 -8.67 19.75 -22.61
CA GLU A 600 -9.16 20.91 -21.86
C GLU A 600 -10.39 20.55 -20.99
N GLU A 601 -11.29 19.71 -21.50
CA GLU A 601 -12.43 19.19 -20.75
C GLU A 601 -11.99 18.41 -19.51
N MET A 602 -11.00 17.52 -19.66
CA MET A 602 -10.37 16.79 -18.55
C MET A 602 -9.86 17.73 -17.45
N LYS A 603 -9.21 18.84 -17.84
CA LYS A 603 -8.72 19.86 -16.89
C LYS A 603 -9.84 20.65 -16.24
N ARG A 604 -10.91 21.00 -16.97
CA ARG A 604 -12.09 21.69 -16.41
C ARG A 604 -12.77 20.86 -15.33
N TYR A 605 -12.80 19.54 -15.49
CA TYR A 605 -13.32 18.61 -14.49
C TYR A 605 -12.35 18.29 -13.34
N GLN A 606 -11.22 19.00 -13.22
CA GLN A 606 -10.20 18.79 -12.17
C GLN A 606 -9.60 17.37 -12.17
N ILE A 607 -9.62 16.68 -13.33
CA ILE A 607 -8.97 15.38 -13.49
C ILE A 607 -7.53 15.62 -13.93
N GLN A 608 -6.56 15.24 -13.10
CA GLN A 608 -5.15 15.52 -13.38
C GLN A 608 -4.60 14.62 -14.50
N PRO A 609 -4.06 15.19 -15.60
CA PRO A 609 -3.40 14.40 -16.64
C PRO A 609 -2.19 13.65 -16.10
N ASN A 610 -1.97 12.43 -16.58
CA ASN A 610 -0.79 11.63 -16.25
C ASN A 610 0.27 11.71 -17.37
N LEU A 611 1.44 11.13 -17.12
CA LEU A 611 2.54 11.14 -18.09
C LEU A 611 2.14 10.50 -19.44
N VAL A 612 1.26 9.50 -19.44
CA VAL A 612 0.77 8.84 -20.66
C VAL A 612 -0.11 9.80 -21.47
N THR A 613 -0.98 10.57 -20.81
CA THR A 613 -1.81 11.61 -21.46
C THR A 613 -0.93 12.67 -22.13
N TYR A 614 0.06 13.20 -21.41
CA TYR A 614 1.02 14.19 -21.94
C TYR A 614 1.79 13.64 -23.15
N ASN A 615 2.31 12.41 -23.05
CA ASN A 615 3.04 11.77 -24.15
C ASN A 615 2.15 11.53 -25.37
N THR A 616 0.89 11.15 -25.16
CA THR A 616 -0.08 10.91 -26.24
C THR A 616 -0.37 12.20 -27.00
N MET A 617 -0.56 13.31 -26.29
CA MET A 617 -0.76 14.64 -26.89
C MET A 617 0.49 15.14 -27.63
N LEU A 618 1.69 14.93 -27.08
CA LEU A 618 2.95 15.35 -27.72
C LEU A 618 3.30 14.51 -28.97
N ARG A 619 2.83 13.26 -29.04
CA ARG A 619 2.98 12.39 -30.23
C ARG A 619 2.07 12.79 -31.39
N ALA A 620 1.06 13.62 -31.13
CA ALA A 620 0.02 13.99 -32.07
C ALA A 620 0.45 15.07 -33.11
N ARG A 621 1.74 15.13 -33.47
CA ARG A 621 2.27 16.19 -34.33
C ARG A 621 2.30 15.78 -35.80
N ASP A 622 2.11 16.75 -36.69
CA ASP A 622 2.46 16.60 -38.11
C ASP A 622 3.91 17.06 -38.36
N LYS A 623 4.56 16.47 -39.38
CA LYS A 623 6.00 16.68 -39.69
C LYS A 623 6.38 18.11 -40.10
N TYR A 624 5.41 19.02 -40.25
CA TYR A 624 5.60 20.46 -40.48
C TYR A 624 4.37 21.21 -39.93
N GLY A 625 4.07 21.00 -38.65
CA GLY A 625 2.87 21.54 -38.01
C GLY A 625 2.77 23.08 -38.09
N SER A 626 1.56 23.61 -38.02
CA SER A 626 1.34 25.06 -38.01
C SER A 626 1.95 25.75 -36.78
N PHE A 627 2.22 27.06 -36.82
CA PHE A 627 2.65 27.84 -35.65
C PHE A 627 1.76 27.59 -34.41
N VAL A 628 0.45 27.45 -34.64
CA VAL A 628 -0.55 27.17 -33.60
C VAL A 628 -0.34 25.79 -32.96
N GLU A 629 -0.01 24.76 -33.74
CA GLU A 629 0.26 23.40 -33.22
C GLU A 629 1.54 23.36 -32.38
N VAL A 630 2.60 24.06 -32.81
CA VAL A 630 3.86 24.14 -32.05
C VAL A 630 3.65 24.89 -30.74
N GLN A 631 2.89 25.99 -30.74
CA GLN A 631 2.49 26.71 -29.53
C GLN A 631 1.71 25.80 -28.58
N GLN A 632 0.76 25.01 -29.10
CA GLN A 632 -0.04 24.09 -28.30
C GLN A 632 0.79 22.95 -27.69
N CYS A 633 1.68 22.33 -28.46
CA CYS A 633 2.60 21.29 -27.96
C CYS A 633 3.51 21.83 -26.85
N LEU A 634 4.00 23.06 -27.00
CA LEU A 634 4.82 23.71 -25.98
C LEU A 634 4.04 24.09 -24.73
N ALA A 635 2.78 24.50 -24.87
CA ALA A 635 1.88 24.76 -23.75
C ALA A 635 1.63 23.47 -22.94
N ILE A 636 1.34 22.35 -23.60
CA ILE A 636 1.18 21.03 -22.97
C ILE A 636 2.46 20.63 -22.22
N TYR A 637 3.63 20.82 -22.85
CA TYR A 637 4.91 20.50 -22.24
C TYR A 637 5.19 21.33 -20.98
N GLN A 638 4.87 22.61 -21.00
CA GLN A 638 5.00 23.48 -19.82
C GLN A 638 4.00 23.12 -18.72
N ASP A 639 2.80 22.68 -19.08
CA ASP A 639 1.79 22.18 -18.14
C ASP A 639 2.27 20.89 -17.46
N MET A 640 2.82 19.94 -18.22
CA MET A 640 3.48 18.74 -17.70
C MET A 640 4.57 19.09 -16.69
N ARG A 641 5.35 20.13 -16.98
CA ARG A 641 6.42 20.58 -16.08
C ARG A 641 5.90 21.14 -14.76
N LYS A 642 4.81 21.92 -14.79
CA LYS A 642 4.20 22.51 -13.58
C LYS A 642 3.55 21.46 -12.68
N SER A 643 3.05 20.37 -13.26
CA SER A 643 2.38 19.27 -12.54
C SER A 643 3.31 18.35 -11.73
N GLY A 644 4.63 18.62 -11.64
CA GLY A 644 5.52 17.92 -10.71
C GLY A 644 6.07 16.57 -11.16
N TYR A 645 5.77 16.10 -12.37
CA TYR A 645 6.29 14.84 -12.94
C TYR A 645 7.82 14.82 -13.22
N ILE A 646 8.54 15.88 -12.84
CA ILE A 646 9.95 16.13 -13.18
C ILE A 646 10.93 15.44 -12.20
N GLN A 647 10.52 15.12 -10.97
CA GLN A 647 11.50 14.93 -9.89
C GLN A 647 12.09 13.51 -9.73
N GLY A 648 11.69 12.52 -10.55
CA GLY A 648 12.12 11.12 -10.34
C GLY A 648 12.43 10.23 -11.56
N VAL A 649 12.03 10.57 -12.79
CA VAL A 649 12.12 9.65 -13.96
C VAL A 649 13.02 10.20 -15.06
N TYR A 650 14.32 9.91 -14.99
CA TYR A 650 15.36 10.54 -15.83
C TYR A 650 15.36 10.15 -17.32
N LEU A 651 14.90 8.95 -17.69
CA LEU A 651 15.05 8.43 -19.07
C LEU A 651 13.96 8.95 -20.03
N LEU A 652 12.69 8.94 -19.61
CA LEU A 652 11.55 9.39 -20.43
C LEU A 652 11.62 10.89 -20.74
N TYR A 653 12.09 11.68 -19.78
CA TYR A 653 12.27 13.12 -19.91
C TYR A 653 13.23 13.52 -21.04
N ARG A 654 14.37 12.84 -21.16
CA ARG A 654 15.33 13.06 -22.25
C ARG A 654 14.72 12.81 -23.62
N SER A 655 13.83 11.81 -23.72
CA SER A 655 13.12 11.52 -24.95
C SER A 655 12.16 12.67 -25.31
N ASN A 656 11.39 13.20 -24.36
CA ASN A 656 10.42 14.26 -24.61
C ASN A 656 11.06 15.61 -24.98
N ASP A 657 12.17 15.97 -24.34
CA ASP A 657 12.94 17.18 -24.69
C ASP A 657 13.55 17.07 -26.08
N TYR A 658 14.10 15.89 -26.41
CA TYR A 658 14.58 15.58 -27.74
C TYR A 658 13.45 15.65 -28.78
N TYR A 659 12.29 15.04 -28.48
CA TYR A 659 11.12 15.10 -29.36
C TYR A 659 10.67 16.54 -29.61
N LEU A 660 10.57 17.37 -28.56
CA LEU A 660 10.12 18.75 -28.72
C LEU A 660 11.14 19.59 -29.50
N LYS A 661 12.44 19.35 -29.29
CA LYS A 661 13.51 19.97 -30.06
C LYS A 661 13.43 19.58 -31.54
N GLU A 662 13.27 18.30 -31.86
CA GLU A 662 13.11 17.81 -33.23
C GLU A 662 11.87 18.42 -33.91
N LEU A 663 10.74 18.56 -33.20
CA LEU A 663 9.56 19.25 -33.74
C LEU A 663 9.87 20.71 -34.08
N ILE A 664 10.54 21.44 -33.18
CA ILE A 664 10.87 22.84 -33.39
C ILE A 664 11.89 22.96 -34.54
N GLU A 665 12.87 22.07 -34.63
CA GLU A 665 13.81 21.98 -35.75
C GLU A 665 13.09 21.73 -37.08
N GLU A 666 12.24 20.70 -37.17
CA GLU A 666 11.44 20.38 -38.37
C GLU A 666 10.54 21.54 -38.80
N TRP A 667 9.88 22.21 -37.84
CA TRP A 667 9.06 23.40 -38.11
C TRP A 667 9.89 24.60 -38.60
N CYS A 668 11.06 24.84 -38.00
CA CYS A 668 11.99 25.91 -38.38
C CYS A 668 12.59 25.71 -39.78
N GLU A 669 12.93 24.47 -40.13
CA GLU A 669 13.48 24.12 -41.45
C GLU A 669 12.45 24.35 -42.59
N GLY A 670 11.16 24.44 -42.26
CA GLY A 670 10.12 24.92 -43.17
C GLY A 670 10.33 26.37 -43.67
N VAL A 671 11.20 27.16 -43.03
CA VAL A 671 11.64 28.49 -43.52
C VAL A 671 12.58 28.35 -44.72
N LEU A 672 13.39 27.28 -44.76
CA LEU A 672 14.43 27.03 -45.76
C LEU A 672 13.94 26.22 -46.97
N CYS A 673 12.86 25.45 -46.85
CA CYS A 673 12.35 24.58 -47.92
C CYS A 673 11.16 25.19 -48.68
N SER A 674 11.35 25.62 -49.93
CA SER A 674 10.28 25.79 -50.93
C SER A 674 10.15 24.50 -51.77
N GLN A 675 9.34 23.56 -51.26
CA GLN A 675 8.92 22.28 -51.89
C GLN A 675 10.01 21.21 -52.20
N CYS A 676 9.83 20.06 -51.53
CA CYS A 676 10.20 18.68 -51.91
C CYS A 676 11.56 18.40 -52.59
N GLN A 677 12.49 17.80 -51.83
CA GLN A 677 13.00 16.44 -52.11
C GLN A 677 13.85 15.90 -50.96
N SER A 678 13.67 14.61 -50.68
CA SER A 678 14.33 13.83 -49.65
C SER A 678 15.85 13.77 -49.85
N HIS A 679 16.62 14.48 -49.03
CA HIS A 679 18.02 14.14 -48.79
C HIS A 679 18.24 13.89 -47.30
N LYS A 680 18.45 12.61 -46.97
CA LYS A 680 18.97 12.17 -45.68
C LYS A 680 20.37 12.77 -45.50
N LEU A 681 20.54 13.61 -44.48
CA LEU A 681 21.86 13.90 -43.92
C LEU A 681 22.15 12.93 -42.77
N PRO A 682 23.39 12.45 -42.62
CA PRO A 682 23.72 11.36 -41.72
C PRO A 682 23.79 11.86 -40.27
N ILE A 683 22.99 11.26 -39.41
CA ILE A 683 23.16 11.34 -37.96
C ILE A 683 24.26 10.34 -37.58
N ARG A 684 25.41 10.85 -37.12
CA ARG A 684 26.29 10.14 -36.19
C ARG A 684 27.25 11.14 -35.53
N ASP A 685 27.06 11.35 -34.24
CA ASP A 685 28.11 11.04 -33.26
C ASP A 685 27.51 10.97 -31.85
N THR A 686 27.42 9.76 -31.33
CA THR A 686 27.17 9.46 -29.93
C THR A 686 28.49 9.65 -29.16
N GLY A 687 28.70 10.84 -28.61
CA GLY A 687 29.87 11.16 -27.78
C GLY A 687 29.48 11.92 -26.52
N ASN A 688 29.42 11.19 -25.39
CA ASN A 688 29.46 11.65 -23.99
C ASN A 688 28.92 13.06 -23.66
N GLU A 689 27.60 13.17 -23.51
CA GLU A 689 26.93 14.35 -22.96
C GLU A 689 26.80 14.28 -21.43
N THR A 690 27.76 14.84 -20.69
CA THR A 690 27.62 15.07 -19.24
C THR A 690 27.36 16.53 -18.85
N ASN A 691 27.27 17.47 -19.81
CA ASN A 691 27.01 18.90 -19.53
C ASN A 691 25.75 19.53 -20.21
N SER A 692 24.88 18.75 -20.87
CA SER A 692 23.73 19.27 -21.64
C SER A 692 22.49 19.71 -20.81
N ARG A 693 22.55 19.66 -19.47
CA ARG A 693 21.35 19.80 -18.61
C ARG A 693 20.77 21.22 -18.52
N LYS A 694 21.59 22.25 -18.68
CA LYS A 694 21.15 23.67 -18.56
C LYS A 694 20.66 24.25 -19.89
N CYS A 695 21.24 23.84 -21.02
CA CYS A 695 21.00 24.45 -22.33
C CYS A 695 19.66 24.02 -22.97
N ASN A 696 19.27 22.75 -22.88
CA ASN A 696 17.98 22.28 -23.43
C ASN A 696 16.77 22.97 -22.77
N ASN A 697 16.85 23.21 -21.46
CA ASN A 697 15.85 23.97 -20.72
C ASN A 697 15.78 25.42 -21.18
N LEU A 698 16.95 26.02 -21.41
CA LEU A 698 17.07 27.41 -21.86
C LEU A 698 16.58 27.59 -23.30
N LEU A 699 16.85 26.65 -24.21
CA LEU A 699 16.32 26.66 -25.58
C LEU A 699 14.79 26.66 -25.57
N LEU A 700 14.18 25.65 -24.94
CA LEU A 700 12.73 25.49 -24.92
C LEU A 700 12.02 26.66 -24.20
N GLU A 701 12.64 27.20 -23.16
CA GLU A 701 12.15 28.37 -22.44
C GLU A 701 12.22 29.65 -23.29
N LYS A 702 13.33 29.86 -24.02
CA LYS A 702 13.49 31.00 -24.94
C LYS A 702 12.56 30.90 -26.14
N VAL A 703 12.44 29.71 -26.76
CA VAL A 703 11.44 29.46 -27.81
C VAL A 703 10.05 29.75 -27.27
N ALA A 704 9.69 29.29 -26.07
CA ALA A 704 8.39 29.58 -25.47
C ALA A 704 8.11 31.07 -25.21
N LEU A 705 9.13 31.82 -24.78
CA LEU A 705 9.01 33.27 -24.59
C LEU A 705 8.69 33.98 -25.91
N HIS A 706 9.32 33.55 -27.00
CA HIS A 706 9.09 34.12 -28.33
C HIS A 706 7.75 33.68 -28.92
N LEU A 707 7.39 32.40 -28.80
CA LEU A 707 6.11 31.89 -29.30
C LEU A 707 4.90 32.45 -28.53
N ARG A 708 5.04 32.96 -27.30
CA ARG A 708 3.91 33.50 -26.49
C ARG A 708 3.60 34.98 -26.73
N ARG A 709 4.47 35.76 -27.37
CA ARG A 709 4.29 37.20 -27.57
C ARG A 709 3.61 37.47 -28.92
N ASP A 710 2.61 38.35 -28.93
CA ASP A 710 2.10 38.91 -30.18
C ASP A 710 3.22 39.68 -30.88
N ILE A 711 3.31 39.53 -32.21
CA ILE A 711 4.41 40.03 -33.06
C ILE A 711 4.57 41.56 -33.02
N GLY A 712 3.65 42.27 -32.37
CA GLY A 712 3.61 43.72 -32.25
C GLY A 712 4.53 44.33 -31.19
N ASP A 713 4.96 43.58 -30.16
CA ASP A 713 5.80 44.17 -29.10
C ASP A 713 7.25 43.69 -29.17
N ARG A 714 8.00 44.38 -30.03
CA ARG A 714 9.48 44.42 -30.15
C ARG A 714 10.13 43.10 -30.56
N GLN A 715 10.54 43.02 -31.83
CA GLN A 715 11.32 41.91 -32.42
C GLN A 715 12.77 41.90 -31.91
N ALA A 716 12.98 41.76 -30.61
CA ALA A 716 14.27 41.52 -30.00
C ALA A 716 14.40 40.02 -29.64
N ILE A 717 15.28 39.30 -30.33
CA ILE A 717 15.59 37.88 -30.12
C ILE A 717 16.83 37.77 -29.23
N ASP A 718 16.69 37.20 -28.04
CA ASP A 718 17.83 37.02 -27.13
C ASP A 718 18.41 35.61 -27.27
N ILE A 719 19.57 35.48 -27.89
CA ILE A 719 20.27 34.20 -28.08
C ILE A 719 21.45 33.98 -27.13
N ARG A 720 21.59 34.79 -26.07
CA ARG A 720 22.68 34.67 -25.09
C ARG A 720 22.66 33.32 -24.36
N GLY A 721 23.82 32.69 -24.23
CA GLY A 721 23.97 31.39 -23.55
C GLY A 721 23.43 30.17 -24.31
N LEU A 722 23.02 30.33 -25.58
CA LEU A 722 22.64 29.24 -26.47
C LEU A 722 23.84 28.75 -27.29
N THR A 723 23.86 27.46 -27.61
CA THR A 723 24.81 26.87 -28.58
C THR A 723 24.51 27.34 -30.01
N LYS A 724 25.45 27.11 -30.95
CA LYS A 724 25.28 27.47 -32.38
C LYS A 724 24.00 26.91 -32.98
N ILE A 725 23.69 25.65 -32.68
CA ILE A 725 22.50 24.94 -33.17
C ILE A 725 21.23 25.52 -32.54
N GLU A 726 21.24 25.73 -31.22
CA GLU A 726 20.10 26.28 -30.47
C GLU A 726 19.77 27.72 -30.88
N ALA A 727 20.79 28.57 -31.05
CA ALA A 727 20.63 29.93 -31.54
C ALA A 727 20.03 29.97 -32.96
N ARG A 728 20.45 29.04 -33.84
CA ARG A 728 19.91 28.91 -35.19
C ARG A 728 18.42 28.57 -35.16
N ILE A 729 18.03 27.61 -34.31
CA ILE A 729 16.64 27.19 -34.12
C ILE A 729 15.77 28.35 -33.63
N VAL A 730 16.22 29.12 -32.62
CA VAL A 730 15.46 30.26 -32.09
C VAL A 730 15.25 31.35 -33.14
N VAL A 731 16.28 31.68 -33.93
CA VAL A 731 16.18 32.70 -34.98
C VAL A 731 15.26 32.24 -36.12
N LEU A 732 15.40 30.99 -36.58
CA LEU A 732 14.52 30.43 -37.62
C LEU A 732 13.06 30.31 -37.14
N SER A 733 12.84 29.97 -35.86
CA SER A 733 11.51 29.95 -35.24
C SER A 733 10.81 31.30 -35.41
N VAL A 734 11.47 32.39 -35.02
CA VAL A 734 10.89 33.74 -35.08
C VAL A 734 10.66 34.19 -36.52
N LEU A 735 11.57 33.86 -37.45
CA LEU A 735 11.38 34.14 -38.88
C LEU A 735 10.16 33.39 -39.46
N ARG A 736 9.96 32.13 -39.06
CA ARG A 736 8.77 31.35 -39.44
C ARG A 736 7.49 31.99 -38.91
N MET A 737 7.48 32.44 -37.65
CA MET A 737 6.34 33.17 -37.05
C MET A 737 5.97 34.41 -37.85
N ILE A 738 6.97 35.20 -38.23
CA ILE A 738 6.80 36.42 -39.01
C ILE A 738 6.20 36.08 -40.39
N LYS A 739 6.70 35.02 -41.04
CA LYS A 739 6.19 34.54 -42.34
C LYS A 739 4.74 34.08 -42.26
N GLU A 740 4.38 33.24 -41.29
CA GLU A 740 2.99 32.75 -41.15
C GLU A 740 2.01 33.85 -40.77
N SER A 741 2.44 34.84 -39.98
CA SER A 741 1.58 35.97 -39.59
C SER A 741 1.39 36.99 -40.71
N TYR A 742 2.39 37.16 -41.57
CA TYR A 742 2.25 37.94 -42.80
C TYR A 742 1.24 37.29 -43.76
N LEU A 743 1.25 35.96 -43.90
CA LEU A 743 0.25 35.21 -44.69
C LEU A 743 -1.18 35.37 -44.14
N LEU A 744 -1.34 35.62 -42.84
CA LEU A 744 -2.61 35.94 -42.20
C LEU A 744 -3.02 37.43 -42.32
N GLY A 745 -2.26 38.24 -43.05
CA GLY A 745 -2.57 39.65 -43.34
C GLY A 745 -2.06 40.67 -42.31
N LYS A 746 -1.23 40.26 -41.34
CA LYS A 746 -0.62 41.20 -40.37
C LYS A 746 0.58 41.93 -41.00
N ALA A 747 0.59 43.26 -40.92
CA ALA A 747 1.69 44.08 -41.43
C ALA A 747 2.90 44.08 -40.49
N ILE A 748 4.12 43.99 -41.06
CA ILE A 748 5.37 44.14 -40.31
C ILE A 748 5.61 45.62 -40.06
N GLN A 749 5.79 46.00 -38.78
CA GLN A 749 5.93 47.40 -38.40
C GLN A 749 7.39 47.81 -38.15
N ASP A 750 8.23 46.91 -37.61
CA ASP A 750 9.58 47.21 -37.12
C ASP A 750 10.69 46.31 -37.71
N ASP A 751 11.96 46.68 -37.42
CA ASP A 751 13.15 45.88 -37.73
C ASP A 751 13.34 44.72 -36.73
N MET A 752 13.91 43.59 -37.19
CA MET A 752 14.26 42.46 -36.32
C MET A 752 15.67 42.62 -35.75
N ILE A 753 15.79 42.52 -34.44
CA ILE A 753 17.03 42.69 -33.68
C ILE A 753 17.38 41.38 -32.97
N ILE A 754 18.59 40.86 -33.15
CA ILE A 754 19.09 39.68 -32.43
C ILE A 754 20.22 40.10 -31.50
N ILE A 755 20.06 39.82 -30.21
CA ILE A 755 21.00 40.16 -29.13
C ILE A 755 21.93 38.96 -28.91
N THR A 756 23.23 39.18 -29.15
CA THR A 756 24.29 38.16 -29.04
C THR A 756 25.18 38.35 -27.81
N ASP A 757 25.43 39.61 -27.38
CA ASP A 757 25.88 40.02 -26.03
C ASP A 757 26.12 41.55 -25.97
N VAL A 758 26.40 42.11 -24.78
CA VAL A 758 26.78 43.52 -24.54
C VAL A 758 28.22 43.57 -24.00
N VAL A 759 29.10 44.34 -24.64
CA VAL A 759 30.42 44.68 -24.08
C VAL A 759 30.23 45.72 -22.98
N ASP A 760 30.19 45.30 -21.72
CA ASP A 760 30.32 46.22 -20.59
C ASP A 760 31.80 46.61 -20.41
N LYS A 761 32.09 47.88 -20.66
CA LYS A 761 33.40 48.50 -20.41
C LYS A 761 33.65 48.60 -18.91
N GLY A 762 34.11 47.53 -18.28
CA GLY A 762 34.48 47.58 -16.85
C GLY A 762 35.26 46.40 -16.30
N ALA A 763 35.15 45.21 -16.90
CA ALA A 763 35.93 44.07 -16.48
C ALA A 763 36.41 43.31 -17.71
N ALA A 764 37.73 43.33 -17.94
CA ALA A 764 38.38 42.43 -18.89
C ALA A 764 38.16 40.98 -18.43
N ARG A 765 37.10 40.34 -18.92
CA ARG A 765 37.01 38.89 -19.03
C ARG A 765 36.66 38.55 -20.47
N THR A 766 37.57 37.79 -21.04
CA THR A 766 37.59 37.15 -22.35
C THR A 766 36.19 36.90 -22.91
N LEU A 767 35.89 37.46 -24.08
CA LEU A 767 34.87 36.90 -24.95
C LEU A 767 35.24 35.42 -25.16
N THR A 768 34.40 34.50 -24.70
CA THR A 768 34.61 33.08 -25.02
C THR A 768 34.52 32.94 -26.53
N SER A 769 35.49 32.28 -27.18
CA SER A 769 35.50 32.10 -28.66
C SER A 769 34.18 31.52 -29.18
N HIS A 770 33.47 30.80 -28.31
CA HIS A 770 32.14 30.26 -28.52
C HIS A 770 31.08 31.32 -28.94
N ASN A 771 31.02 32.49 -28.30
CA ASN A 771 29.95 33.48 -28.57
C ASN A 771 30.13 34.20 -29.92
N LEU A 772 31.37 34.48 -30.32
CA LEU A 772 31.69 35.02 -31.66
C LEU A 772 31.35 34.03 -32.77
N ASP A 773 31.60 32.75 -32.52
CA ASP A 773 31.28 31.73 -33.51
C ASP A 773 29.77 31.51 -33.66
N VAL A 774 28.98 31.67 -32.60
CA VAL A 774 27.50 31.67 -32.67
C VAL A 774 27.04 32.86 -33.51
N GLN A 775 27.56 34.07 -33.27
CA GLN A 775 27.22 35.26 -34.05
C GLN A 775 27.56 35.07 -35.54
N ARG A 776 28.75 34.58 -35.89
CA ARG A 776 29.13 34.29 -37.29
C ARG A 776 28.22 33.26 -37.94
N CYS A 777 27.84 32.21 -37.21
CA CYS A 777 26.95 31.17 -37.72
C CYS A 777 25.56 31.72 -38.07
N ILE A 778 24.97 32.57 -37.21
CA ILE A 778 23.66 33.18 -37.47
C ILE A 778 23.72 34.16 -38.64
N VAL A 779 24.77 34.99 -38.72
CA VAL A 779 24.95 35.91 -39.84
C VAL A 779 25.05 35.15 -41.16
N LYS A 780 25.78 34.02 -41.19
CA LYS A 780 25.89 33.15 -42.35
C LYS A 780 24.53 32.61 -42.81
N VAL A 781 23.72 32.08 -41.89
CA VAL A 781 22.36 31.58 -42.20
C VAL A 781 21.45 32.70 -42.74
N LEU A 782 21.51 33.89 -42.15
CA LEU A 782 20.67 35.00 -42.58
C LEU A 782 21.09 35.56 -43.96
N GLN A 783 22.39 35.66 -44.24
CA GLN A 783 22.92 36.25 -45.48
C GLN A 783 23.01 35.23 -46.64
N GLU A 784 23.54 34.03 -46.38
CA GLU A 784 23.79 33.02 -47.43
C GLU A 784 22.54 32.19 -47.72
N ASP A 785 21.87 31.65 -46.69
CA ASP A 785 20.74 30.73 -46.89
C ASP A 785 19.42 31.45 -47.16
N LEU A 786 19.21 32.64 -46.57
CA LEU A 786 17.95 33.38 -46.64
C LEU A 786 18.04 34.72 -47.40
N SER A 787 19.26 35.13 -47.77
CA SER A 787 19.55 36.37 -48.51
C SER A 787 18.94 37.64 -47.88
N PHE A 788 19.03 37.78 -46.56
CA PHE A 788 18.72 39.01 -45.83
C PHE A 788 19.87 40.01 -45.88
N ASP A 789 19.54 41.31 -45.89
CA ASP A 789 20.49 42.38 -45.66
C ASP A 789 20.69 42.56 -44.14
N VAL A 790 21.85 42.10 -43.66
CA VAL A 790 22.16 42.00 -42.23
C VAL A 790 23.22 43.02 -41.86
N ARG A 791 22.89 43.92 -40.92
CA ARG A 791 23.84 44.89 -40.36
C ARG A 791 24.40 44.35 -39.05
N THR A 792 25.70 44.06 -39.03
CA THR A 792 26.45 43.73 -37.81
C THR A 792 27.27 44.93 -37.38
N GLY A 793 27.52 45.10 -36.09
CA GLY A 793 28.28 46.24 -35.54
C GLY A 793 29.79 46.27 -35.86
N HIS A 794 30.27 45.59 -36.91
CA HIS A 794 31.69 45.60 -37.30
C HIS A 794 31.94 46.53 -38.49
N GLY A 795 32.74 47.57 -38.24
CA GLY A 795 33.42 48.32 -39.31
C GLY A 795 34.51 47.48 -39.95
N ALA A 796 34.60 47.60 -41.27
CA ALA A 796 35.51 46.91 -42.17
C ALA A 796 36.97 46.81 -41.67
N LEU A 797 37.56 45.63 -41.81
CA LEU A 797 39.00 45.44 -41.93
C LEU A 797 39.23 44.64 -43.21
N ASP A 798 39.95 45.27 -44.13
CA ASP A 798 40.27 44.82 -45.48
C ASP A 798 41.08 43.51 -45.48
N ASP A 799 40.78 42.64 -46.46
CA ASP A 799 41.55 41.44 -46.80
C ASP A 799 42.56 41.79 -47.91
N PRO A 800 43.88 41.64 -47.73
CA PRO A 800 44.88 42.19 -48.63
C PRO A 800 45.30 41.20 -49.73
N PHE A 801 44.38 40.57 -50.47
CA PHE A 801 44.74 39.83 -51.70
C PHE A 801 43.62 39.77 -52.73
N SER A 802 43.49 40.83 -53.55
CA SER A 802 43.12 40.66 -54.97
C SER A 802 43.57 41.89 -55.78
N LYS A 803 44.32 41.64 -56.86
CA LYS A 803 44.84 42.66 -57.80
C LYS A 803 43.72 43.19 -58.71
N PRO A 804 43.72 44.48 -59.10
CA PRO A 804 42.76 45.04 -60.04
C PRO A 804 43.30 45.06 -61.48
N SER A 805 42.44 44.81 -62.45
CA SER A 805 42.65 45.18 -63.86
C SER A 805 41.91 46.49 -64.16
N THR A 806 42.71 47.53 -64.44
CA THR A 806 42.51 48.68 -65.37
C THR A 806 41.08 48.89 -65.94
N VAL A 807 40.51 50.10 -65.87
CA VAL A 807 40.72 51.16 -66.91
C VAL A 807 40.17 52.54 -66.42
N LEU A 808 40.99 53.58 -66.64
CA LEU A 808 40.77 55.04 -66.87
C LEU A 808 40.07 55.97 -65.82
N ARG A 809 40.81 57.06 -65.53
CA ARG A 809 40.54 58.33 -64.81
C ARG A 809 40.47 59.49 -65.86
N PRO A 810 40.29 60.81 -65.57
CA PRO A 810 39.91 61.61 -64.36
C PRO A 810 38.94 62.81 -64.76
N PRO A 811 38.88 64.05 -64.18
CA PRO A 811 39.40 64.64 -62.91
C PRO A 811 38.37 65.45 -62.05
N GLU A 812 38.49 65.44 -60.71
CA GLU A 812 38.89 66.54 -59.79
C GLU A 812 37.77 67.47 -59.23
N ALA A 813 37.64 67.54 -57.90
CA ALA A 813 37.76 68.79 -57.10
C ALA A 813 37.52 68.60 -55.57
N VAL A 814 38.58 68.92 -54.81
CA VAL A 814 38.66 69.70 -53.55
C VAL A 814 38.03 69.23 -52.21
N LYS A 815 38.97 68.84 -51.32
CA LYS A 815 39.12 69.05 -49.86
C LYS A 815 37.98 69.71 -49.03
N GLY A 816 37.65 69.03 -47.92
CA GLY A 816 37.14 69.64 -46.68
C GLY A 816 37.31 68.68 -45.49
N PHE A 817 38.08 69.07 -44.48
CA PHE A 817 38.44 68.29 -43.29
C PHE A 817 37.63 68.74 -42.06
N LYS A 818 37.35 67.78 -41.15
CA LYS A 818 36.89 67.87 -39.73
C LYS A 818 35.35 67.97 -39.53
N PHE A 819 34.70 67.35 -38.54
CA PHE A 819 35.09 66.82 -37.22
C PHE A 819 34.33 65.53 -36.87
N GLN A 820 34.97 64.66 -36.07
CA GLN A 820 34.37 63.48 -35.44
C GLN A 820 33.29 63.83 -34.41
N ALA A 821 32.15 63.14 -34.47
CA ALA A 821 31.28 62.91 -33.32
C ALA A 821 31.25 61.39 -33.03
N ARG A 822 31.87 60.98 -31.92
CA ARG A 822 31.90 59.60 -31.43
C ARG A 822 30.46 59.11 -31.17
N ARG A 823 30.00 58.11 -31.95
CA ARG A 823 28.86 57.25 -31.56
C ARG A 823 29.41 55.98 -30.88
N PRO A 824 28.80 55.49 -29.78
CA PRO A 824 29.23 54.26 -29.14
C PRO A 824 29.00 53.07 -30.07
N GLN A 825 30.03 52.25 -30.25
CA GLN A 825 29.99 51.01 -31.03
C GLN A 825 29.23 49.94 -30.24
N ASN A 826 27.96 49.71 -30.59
CA ASN A 826 27.15 48.60 -30.08
C ASN A 826 27.69 47.27 -30.65
N THR A 827 28.70 46.73 -30.00
CA THR A 827 29.27 45.43 -30.31
C THR A 827 28.41 44.36 -29.65
N GLY A 828 27.60 43.66 -30.46
CA GLY A 828 26.85 42.47 -30.06
C GLY A 828 25.35 42.43 -30.38
N MET A 829 24.89 43.25 -31.34
CA MET A 829 23.54 43.16 -31.93
C MET A 829 23.61 42.91 -33.45
N ILE A 830 22.76 42.01 -33.94
CA ILE A 830 22.53 41.78 -35.38
C ILE A 830 21.18 42.42 -35.72
N LYS A 831 21.13 43.26 -36.76
CA LYS A 831 19.89 43.92 -37.20
C LYS A 831 19.53 43.49 -38.62
N VAL A 832 18.30 42.98 -38.80
CA VAL A 832 17.69 42.70 -40.10
C VAL A 832 16.63 43.78 -40.36
N THR A 833 16.75 44.49 -41.48
CA THR A 833 15.88 45.63 -41.78
C THR A 833 14.47 45.18 -42.18
N LYS A 834 13.47 45.99 -41.85
CA LYS A 834 12.07 45.82 -42.26
C LYS A 834 11.93 45.69 -43.77
N GLU A 835 12.69 46.46 -44.55
CA GLU A 835 12.70 46.40 -46.02
C GLU A 835 13.21 45.05 -46.52
N SER A 836 14.25 44.49 -45.90
CA SER A 836 14.77 43.17 -46.23
C SER A 836 13.79 42.05 -45.84
N LEU A 837 13.11 42.19 -44.68
CA LEU A 837 12.04 41.28 -44.25
C LEU A 837 10.84 41.29 -45.20
N LEU A 838 10.35 42.48 -45.58
CA LEU A 838 9.27 42.62 -46.55
C LEU A 838 9.68 42.08 -47.92
N GLY A 839 10.89 42.37 -48.38
CA GLY A 839 11.44 41.83 -49.62
C GLY A 839 11.50 40.30 -49.62
N TRP A 840 11.96 39.68 -48.54
CA TRP A 840 11.99 38.22 -48.37
C TRP A 840 10.57 37.60 -48.40
N LEU A 841 9.59 38.25 -47.79
CA LEU A 841 8.20 37.77 -47.75
C LEU A 841 7.41 37.99 -49.05
N GLN A 842 7.78 39.01 -49.82
CA GLN A 842 7.14 39.39 -51.09
C GLN A 842 7.80 38.74 -52.31
N ARG A 843 8.94 38.05 -52.16
CA ARG A 843 9.51 37.20 -53.22
C ARG A 843 8.44 36.19 -53.66
N LYS A 844 7.78 36.44 -54.79
CA LYS A 844 7.08 35.39 -55.54
C LYS A 844 8.16 34.42 -56.02
N ASP A 845 8.01 33.14 -55.70
CA ASP A 845 8.87 32.09 -56.25
C ASP A 845 8.73 32.09 -57.79
N HIS A 846 9.61 32.82 -58.48
CA HIS A 846 9.84 32.66 -59.91
C HIS A 846 10.72 31.43 -60.14
N ARG A 847 10.21 30.25 -59.79
CA ARG A 847 10.70 28.95 -60.24
C ARG A 847 9.52 28.02 -60.51
N SER A 848 8.63 28.44 -61.39
CA SER A 848 7.64 27.57 -62.02
C SER A 848 7.36 28.04 -63.45
N SER A 849 8.20 27.60 -64.37
CA SER A 849 7.83 27.42 -65.77
C SER A 849 8.37 26.04 -66.16
N PRO A 850 7.52 25.04 -66.43
CA PRO A 850 7.98 23.81 -67.03
C PRO A 850 8.14 24.07 -68.53
N GLU A 851 9.33 24.45 -68.95
CA GLU A 851 9.70 24.31 -70.36
C GLU A 851 10.48 23.01 -70.54
N GLY A 852 9.90 22.10 -71.33
CA GLY A 852 10.67 21.17 -72.16
C GLY A 852 10.63 19.70 -71.76
N SER A 853 9.58 18.99 -72.17
CA SER A 853 9.74 17.67 -72.80
C SER A 853 8.54 17.37 -73.70
N SER A 854 8.87 17.14 -74.98
CA SER A 854 8.07 16.70 -76.13
C SER A 854 6.76 15.96 -75.87
#